data_AF-A0AB36J3D3-F1
#
_entry.id   AF-A0AB36J3D3-F1
#
_cell.length_a   1.000
_cell.length_b   1.000
_cell.length_c   1.000
_cell.angle_alpha   90.00
_cell.angle_beta   90.00
_cell.angle_gamma   90.00
#
_symmetry.space_group_name_H-M   'P 1'
#
loop_
_entity.id
_entity.type
_entity.pdbx_description
1 polymer ?
#
loop_
_entity_poly.entity_id
_entity_poly.type
_entity_poly.pdbx_seq_one_letter_code
_entity_poly.pdbx_strand_id
1 'polypeptide(L)'
;MLQHLKSFDRNRAPTGLLVHCTDVQRRRRLNSDYEISFTVPMTSEDYKEKIIPKGHVQDERGQFYVVQSRARDRNNKIISAQVLCTHIMFKMIDFKIPYDQYIDEAYGVHINLLLDKISAATGYVYSFVLHNTFDLRDVKDWGATTALAALQDAVNLYGCEIEPDNTVIHLYKRIGSDDGFEYRIRKNIISDSFKDDNSNLTTRMFSQMKEGRTFIGLSADFLTTEERSLLQSVPGAIVDNKIAVNYLISPYAQYWANNINTFYDGEMIDQNIEDPEELLIATREALRKKEMPEFEIGVSAADIYKIDPNEQKPRLGDTVYAYDPDMELQRVSCRVMELTEYPFSMDKHSLATLSNYQMRDDTQVLADLERSKQILNDLLSGGRVRASAFEEFAKQAVIDINASKSEVIYDSRGIVLQEVNHPNVQMVMTSRGIIITEDGGATARTAMTGRGISAEVIAGVLGSFVSMEIGSGNNITKINTNGISSGHADFYSAPFRVDMAGNVVARSITLTGLIEASRMEYSDIVAGSITGALIRTAIAGARFEVDETGWRTYDASGKQRIGIYLNSGYGMSAITFDQTNGSRSGAINGGDGLFEVTSSEDMLISAMTNRLYFQGQLDFNSAYSVSGFDINFVNGLRAELDDLRAAIQSKASANHSHTVNLGTHNHGIAGAVNWGGSFSVS
;
A
#
# COMPACT_ATOMS: atom_id res chain seq x y z
N MET A 1 45.45 -53.87 0.40
CA MET A 1 46.21 -53.06 1.35
C MET A 1 45.19 -52.10 1.96
N LEU A 2 44.80 -52.27 3.23
CA LEU A 2 43.76 -51.43 3.84
C LEU A 2 44.27 -49.98 3.89
N GLN A 3 43.65 -49.11 3.10
CA GLN A 3 43.94 -47.68 3.10
C GLN A 3 43.13 -47.06 4.24
N HIS A 4 43.82 -46.39 5.15
CA HIS A 4 43.24 -45.69 6.28
C HIS A 4 43.44 -44.19 6.12
N LEU A 5 42.51 -43.39 6.63
CA LEU A 5 42.74 -41.96 6.79
C LEU A 5 43.93 -41.72 7.74
N LYS A 6 44.80 -40.79 7.38
CA LYS A 6 45.85 -40.30 8.28
C LYS A 6 45.29 -39.13 9.07
N SER A 7 45.53 -39.09 10.37
CA SER A 7 45.14 -37.99 11.24
C SER A 7 46.34 -37.14 11.61
N PHE A 8 46.10 -35.85 11.79
CA PHE A 8 47.08 -34.83 12.12
C PHE A 8 46.49 -33.84 13.12
N ASP A 9 47.37 -33.20 13.87
CA ASP A 9 46.98 -32.13 14.78
C ASP A 9 46.66 -30.82 14.03
N ARG A 10 46.46 -29.74 14.80
CA ARG A 10 46.17 -28.40 14.26
C ARG A 10 47.31 -27.80 13.43
N ASN A 11 48.54 -28.28 13.64
CA ASN A 11 49.75 -27.83 12.97
C ASN A 11 50.19 -28.78 11.84
N ARG A 12 49.35 -29.76 11.47
CA ARG A 12 49.66 -30.82 10.50
C ARG A 12 50.80 -31.75 10.95
N ALA A 13 51.07 -31.87 12.25
CA ALA A 13 51.92 -32.93 12.77
C ALA A 13 51.13 -34.25 12.81
N PRO A 14 51.67 -35.38 12.32
CA PRO A 14 50.95 -36.65 12.30
C PRO A 14 50.57 -37.13 13.70
N THR A 15 49.31 -37.51 13.92
CA THR A 15 48.81 -38.09 15.18
C THR A 15 48.58 -39.60 15.07
N GLY A 16 48.45 -40.14 13.87
CA GLY A 16 48.39 -41.58 13.62
C GLY A 16 47.46 -41.96 12.47
N LEU A 17 47.26 -43.26 12.27
CA LEU A 17 46.28 -43.81 11.32
C LEU A 17 44.93 -44.02 12.02
N LEU A 18 43.85 -43.69 11.33
CA LEU A 18 42.47 -43.93 11.76
C LEU A 18 42.04 -45.35 11.34
N VAL A 19 42.32 -46.33 12.20
CA VAL A 19 42.11 -47.77 11.93
C VAL A 19 40.71 -48.27 12.30
N HIS A 20 39.97 -47.50 13.10
CA HIS A 20 38.61 -47.81 13.57
C HIS A 20 37.54 -46.96 12.89
N CYS A 21 37.89 -46.20 11.85
CA CYS A 21 36.90 -45.48 11.05
C CYS A 21 36.13 -46.45 10.14
N THR A 22 34.82 -46.28 10.08
CA THR A 22 33.92 -46.98 9.16
C THR A 22 33.15 -45.95 8.33
N ASP A 23 32.52 -46.42 7.25
CA ASP A 23 31.62 -45.60 6.42
C ASP A 23 32.29 -44.31 5.90
N VAL A 24 33.56 -44.41 5.50
CA VAL A 24 34.27 -43.27 4.95
C VAL A 24 33.66 -42.89 3.61
N GLN A 25 33.11 -41.68 3.56
CA GLN A 25 32.41 -41.11 2.43
C GLN A 25 33.08 -39.79 2.05
N ARG A 26 33.49 -39.66 0.79
CA ARG A 26 33.98 -38.41 0.22
C ARG A 26 32.89 -37.84 -0.69
N ARG A 27 32.44 -36.63 -0.43
CA ARG A 27 31.46 -35.93 -1.27
C ARG A 27 32.09 -34.70 -1.90
N ARG A 28 31.90 -34.56 -3.20
CA ARG A 28 32.42 -33.46 -4.01
C ARG A 28 31.32 -32.91 -4.90
N ARG A 29 31.15 -31.60 -4.92
CA ARG A 29 30.27 -30.88 -5.82
C ARG A 29 31.06 -29.80 -6.53
N LEU A 30 30.75 -29.58 -7.81
CA LEU A 30 31.48 -28.62 -8.63
C LEU A 30 31.37 -27.20 -8.03
N ASN A 31 32.52 -26.54 -7.80
CA ASN A 31 32.63 -25.21 -7.17
C ASN A 31 31.87 -25.02 -5.84
N SER A 32 31.63 -26.11 -5.11
CA SER A 32 30.84 -26.09 -3.88
C SER A 32 31.46 -27.08 -2.89
N ASP A 33 30.67 -28.01 -2.35
CA ASP A 33 31.07 -28.93 -1.30
C ASP A 33 32.31 -29.75 -1.67
N TYR A 34 33.26 -29.80 -0.76
CA TYR A 34 34.37 -30.74 -0.82
C TYR A 34 34.65 -31.25 0.59
N GLU A 35 34.12 -32.42 0.89
CA GLU A 35 34.08 -32.95 2.25
C GLU A 35 34.40 -34.43 2.31
N ILE A 36 34.85 -34.85 3.49
CA ILE A 36 34.98 -36.25 3.87
C ILE A 36 34.30 -36.46 5.22
N SER A 37 33.48 -37.49 5.31
CA SER A 37 32.80 -37.90 6.53
C SER A 37 33.05 -39.36 6.83
N PHE A 38 33.00 -39.73 8.10
CA PHE A 38 33.20 -41.09 8.55
C PHE A 38 32.63 -41.29 9.95
N THR A 39 32.33 -42.54 10.29
CA THR A 39 31.88 -42.94 11.62
C THR A 39 33.06 -43.53 12.40
N VAL A 40 33.15 -43.22 13.69
CA VAL A 40 34.17 -43.79 14.59
C VAL A 40 33.57 -44.18 15.95
N PRO A 41 33.86 -45.37 16.50
CA PRO A 41 33.44 -45.72 17.86
C PRO A 41 34.09 -44.80 18.90
N MET A 42 33.30 -44.21 19.81
CA MET A 42 33.84 -43.31 20.84
C MET A 42 34.75 -43.99 21.87
N THR A 43 34.70 -45.32 21.94
CA THR A 43 35.59 -46.13 22.79
C THR A 43 36.99 -46.28 22.20
N SER A 44 37.15 -46.10 20.89
CA SER A 44 38.41 -46.28 20.16
C SER A 44 39.45 -45.21 20.50
N GLU A 45 40.73 -45.56 20.29
CA GLU A 45 41.86 -44.63 20.37
C GLU A 45 41.73 -43.49 19.34
N ASP A 46 41.23 -43.80 18.16
CA ASP A 46 41.01 -42.84 17.07
C ASP A 46 40.19 -41.63 17.52
N TYR A 47 39.05 -41.88 18.18
CA TYR A 47 38.19 -40.80 18.68
C TYR A 47 38.79 -40.04 19.87
N LYS A 48 39.46 -40.74 20.79
CA LYS A 48 39.95 -40.16 22.05
C LYS A 48 41.23 -39.36 21.88
N GLU A 49 42.12 -39.81 21.01
CA GLU A 49 43.50 -39.32 20.95
C GLU A 49 43.87 -38.75 19.59
N LYS A 50 43.38 -39.34 18.49
CA LYS A 50 43.85 -38.99 17.14
C LYS A 50 43.02 -37.92 16.45
N ILE A 51 41.69 -37.91 16.65
CA ILE A 51 40.77 -36.95 16.02
C ILE A 51 40.65 -35.69 16.90
N ILE A 52 41.44 -34.68 16.54
CA ILE A 52 41.51 -33.41 17.26
C ILE A 52 40.54 -32.41 16.62
N PRO A 53 39.69 -31.70 17.38
CA PRO A 53 38.89 -30.59 16.86
C PRO A 53 39.76 -29.52 16.19
N LYS A 54 39.41 -29.15 14.96
CA LYS A 54 40.21 -28.30 14.06
C LYS A 54 41.61 -28.86 13.71
N GLY A 55 41.86 -30.13 14.04
CA GLY A 55 42.94 -30.93 13.45
C GLY A 55 42.59 -31.32 12.02
N HIS A 56 43.45 -32.12 11.40
CA HIS A 56 43.31 -32.48 9.98
C HIS A 56 43.25 -33.98 9.79
N VAL A 57 42.56 -34.42 8.74
CA VAL A 57 42.64 -35.76 8.20
C VAL A 57 43.14 -35.69 6.76
N GLN A 58 43.86 -36.70 6.30
CA GLN A 58 44.33 -36.81 4.93
C GLN A 58 43.78 -38.09 4.29
N ASP A 59 43.25 -37.95 3.08
CA ASP A 59 42.74 -39.07 2.29
C ASP A 59 43.86 -39.81 1.52
N GLU A 60 43.48 -40.83 0.74
CA GLU A 60 44.40 -41.63 -0.07
C GLU A 60 45.06 -40.85 -1.22
N ARG A 61 44.47 -39.71 -1.60
CA ARG A 61 44.97 -38.81 -2.66
C ARG A 61 45.93 -37.76 -2.11
N GLY A 62 46.15 -37.75 -0.79
CA GLY A 62 47.00 -36.75 -0.14
C GLY A 62 46.32 -35.42 0.14
N GLN A 63 44.99 -35.33 -0.01
CA GLN A 63 44.23 -34.11 0.25
C GLN A 63 43.92 -33.97 1.73
N PHE A 64 44.12 -32.77 2.27
CA PHE A 64 43.86 -32.44 3.67
C PHE A 64 42.44 -31.90 3.86
N TYR A 65 41.80 -32.38 4.92
CA TYR A 65 40.48 -31.94 5.38
C TYR A 65 40.56 -31.56 6.85
N VAL A 66 39.82 -30.54 7.26
CA VAL A 66 39.78 -30.03 8.64
C VAL A 66 38.58 -30.62 9.35
N VAL A 67 38.78 -31.15 10.54
CA VAL A 67 37.70 -31.66 11.40
C VAL A 67 36.81 -30.49 11.85
N GLN A 68 35.59 -30.42 11.32
CA GLN A 68 34.62 -29.35 11.62
C GLN A 68 33.66 -29.74 12.74
N SER A 69 33.03 -30.92 12.63
CA SER A 69 32.04 -31.36 13.59
C SER A 69 32.21 -32.82 13.99
N ARG A 70 31.70 -33.16 15.17
CA ARG A 70 31.64 -34.53 15.72
C ARG A 70 30.26 -34.70 16.35
N ALA A 71 29.31 -35.23 15.57
CA ALA A 71 27.99 -35.55 16.07
C ALA A 71 28.04 -36.93 16.74
N ARG A 72 27.51 -37.04 17.97
CA ARG A 72 27.55 -38.28 18.74
C ARG A 72 26.21 -38.96 18.66
N ASP A 73 26.21 -40.21 18.27
CA ASP A 73 25.00 -41.01 18.13
C ASP A 73 25.10 -42.31 18.94
N ARG A 74 23.96 -42.72 19.50
CA ARG A 74 23.81 -43.96 20.24
C ARG A 74 22.79 -44.82 19.52
N ASN A 75 23.29 -45.64 18.59
CA ASN A 75 22.52 -46.63 17.87
C ASN A 75 23.13 -48.04 18.06
N ASN A 76 22.29 -49.06 18.25
CA ASN A 76 22.70 -50.47 18.37
C ASN A 76 23.80 -50.79 19.41
N LYS A 77 23.67 -50.29 20.65
CA LYS A 77 24.58 -50.56 21.80
C LYS A 77 26.03 -50.06 21.68
N ILE A 78 26.42 -49.45 20.56
CA ILE A 78 27.71 -48.80 20.38
C ILE A 78 27.48 -47.28 20.37
N ILE A 79 28.31 -46.53 21.11
CA ILE A 79 28.32 -45.08 21.03
C ILE A 79 29.35 -44.72 19.95
N SER A 80 28.87 -44.14 18.85
CA SER A 80 29.70 -43.72 17.73
C SER A 80 29.67 -42.21 17.57
N ALA A 81 30.67 -41.67 16.90
CA ALA A 81 30.69 -40.28 16.48
C ALA A 81 30.77 -40.23 14.96
N GLN A 82 29.84 -39.50 14.35
CA GLN A 82 29.94 -39.08 12.97
C GLN A 82 30.84 -37.84 12.91
N VAL A 83 31.93 -37.94 12.17
CA VAL A 83 32.90 -36.88 11.98
C VAL A 83 32.70 -36.30 10.59
N LEU A 84 32.56 -34.98 10.51
CA LEU A 84 32.50 -34.24 9.25
C LEU A 84 33.73 -33.35 9.12
N CYS A 85 34.44 -33.50 8.00
CA CYS A 85 35.62 -32.74 7.69
C CYS A 85 35.45 -32.04 6.33
N THR A 86 35.74 -30.74 6.27
CA THR A 86 35.73 -29.98 5.01
C THR A 86 37.15 -29.85 4.46
N HIS A 87 37.32 -29.77 3.15
CA HIS A 87 38.63 -29.58 2.52
C HIS A 87 39.37 -28.35 3.09
N ILE A 88 40.71 -28.42 3.16
CA ILE A 88 41.53 -27.37 3.79
C ILE A 88 41.32 -25.99 3.14
N MET A 89 41.00 -25.94 1.84
CA MET A 89 40.52 -24.75 1.11
C MET A 89 39.56 -23.89 1.93
N PHE A 90 38.58 -24.51 2.60
CA PHE A 90 37.55 -23.79 3.32
C PHE A 90 38.07 -23.02 4.55
N LYS A 91 39.32 -23.27 5.01
CA LYS A 91 39.95 -22.41 6.02
C LYS A 91 40.22 -21.00 5.50
N MET A 92 40.16 -20.74 4.20
CA MET A 92 40.15 -19.38 3.66
C MET A 92 39.03 -18.52 4.29
N ILE A 93 37.96 -19.11 4.84
CA ILE A 93 36.92 -18.38 5.56
C ILE A 93 37.44 -17.65 6.81
N ASP A 94 38.49 -18.18 7.44
CA ASP A 94 39.08 -17.62 8.66
C ASP A 94 40.00 -16.42 8.37
N PHE A 95 40.30 -16.15 7.09
CA PHE A 95 41.09 -15.00 6.65
C PHE A 95 40.17 -13.90 6.12
N LYS A 96 40.47 -12.66 6.50
CA LYS A 96 39.80 -11.47 5.97
C LYS A 96 40.66 -10.84 4.90
N ILE A 97 40.02 -10.37 3.83
CA ILE A 97 40.69 -9.45 2.90
C ILE A 97 40.92 -8.13 3.67
N PRO A 98 42.17 -7.62 3.71
CA PRO A 98 42.46 -6.34 4.33
C PRO A 98 41.67 -5.20 3.70
N TYR A 99 41.25 -4.23 4.51
CA TYR A 99 40.38 -3.14 4.05
C TYR A 99 41.02 -2.27 2.96
N ASP A 100 42.34 -2.09 3.00
CA ASP A 100 43.11 -1.39 1.97
C ASP A 100 43.18 -2.13 0.62
N GLN A 101 42.79 -3.41 0.59
CA GLN A 101 42.73 -4.21 -0.62
C GLN A 101 41.35 -4.22 -1.27
N TYR A 102 40.34 -3.60 -0.62
CA TYR A 102 38.99 -3.40 -1.16
C TYR A 102 39.05 -2.67 -2.50
N ILE A 103 38.20 -3.12 -3.44
CA ILE A 103 38.04 -2.51 -4.75
C ILE A 103 36.60 -2.00 -4.82
N ASP A 104 36.46 -0.67 -4.74
CA ASP A 104 35.16 -0.03 -4.90
C ASP A 104 34.67 -0.16 -6.34
N GLU A 105 35.52 0.24 -7.29
CA GLU A 105 35.27 0.13 -8.72
C GLU A 105 36.63 0.05 -9.46
N ALA A 106 36.77 -0.90 -10.38
CA ALA A 106 37.93 -1.02 -11.25
C ALA A 106 37.52 -1.65 -12.59
N TYR A 107 37.96 -1.04 -13.69
CA TYR A 107 37.59 -1.43 -15.05
C TYR A 107 38.68 -2.29 -15.69
N GLY A 108 38.30 -3.29 -16.49
CA GLY A 108 39.21 -4.13 -17.26
C GLY A 108 40.21 -4.90 -16.39
N VAL A 109 39.76 -5.46 -15.27
CA VAL A 109 40.61 -6.19 -14.34
C VAL A 109 40.89 -7.59 -14.88
N HIS A 110 42.12 -8.07 -14.70
CA HIS A 110 42.48 -9.47 -14.94
C HIS A 110 42.33 -10.27 -13.63
N ILE A 111 41.83 -11.50 -13.70
CA ILE A 111 41.56 -12.34 -12.53
C ILE A 111 42.76 -12.47 -11.57
N ASN A 112 43.99 -12.49 -12.10
CA ASN A 112 45.22 -12.52 -11.28
C ASN A 112 45.25 -11.42 -10.22
N LEU A 113 44.76 -10.21 -10.50
CA LEU A 113 44.77 -9.13 -9.51
C LEU A 113 43.98 -9.52 -8.26
N LEU A 114 42.82 -10.16 -8.44
CA LEU A 114 41.95 -10.61 -7.35
C LEU A 114 42.59 -11.78 -6.60
N LEU A 115 43.15 -12.74 -7.34
CA LEU A 115 43.81 -13.91 -6.76
C LEU A 115 45.08 -13.53 -5.97
N ASP A 116 45.88 -12.59 -6.47
CA ASP A 116 47.07 -12.08 -5.79
C ASP A 116 46.70 -11.38 -4.48
N LYS A 117 45.62 -10.61 -4.47
CA LYS A 117 45.06 -10.00 -3.24
C LYS A 117 44.62 -11.05 -2.24
N ILE A 118 43.97 -12.13 -2.69
CA ILE A 118 43.57 -13.25 -1.82
C ILE A 118 44.82 -13.96 -1.27
N SER A 119 45.82 -14.23 -2.10
CA SER A 119 47.10 -14.82 -1.67
C SER A 119 47.79 -13.95 -0.62
N ALA A 120 47.89 -12.64 -0.84
CA ALA A 120 48.47 -11.71 0.13
C ALA A 120 47.68 -11.67 1.44
N ALA A 121 46.34 -11.63 1.38
CA ALA A 121 45.46 -11.63 2.55
C ALA A 121 45.61 -12.89 3.41
N THR A 122 45.92 -14.03 2.79
CA THR A 122 46.17 -15.29 3.50
C THR A 122 47.62 -15.46 3.96
N GLY A 123 48.47 -14.42 3.81
CA GLY A 123 49.89 -14.50 4.13
C GLY A 123 50.65 -15.47 3.23
N TYR A 124 50.21 -15.61 1.97
CA TYR A 124 50.74 -16.53 0.96
C TYR A 124 50.63 -18.02 1.33
N VAL A 125 49.77 -18.36 2.29
CA VAL A 125 49.45 -19.77 2.59
C VAL A 125 48.71 -20.41 1.43
N TYR A 126 47.79 -19.66 0.80
CA TYR A 126 47.08 -20.08 -0.40
C TYR A 126 47.69 -19.44 -1.65
N SER A 127 47.84 -20.26 -2.69
CA SER A 127 48.34 -19.85 -4.00
C SER A 127 47.40 -20.33 -5.09
N PHE A 128 47.44 -19.66 -6.24
CA PHE A 128 46.51 -19.90 -7.34
C PHE A 128 47.26 -20.18 -8.62
N VAL A 129 46.76 -21.13 -9.41
CA VAL A 129 47.33 -21.50 -10.71
C VAL A 129 46.23 -21.41 -11.75
N LEU A 130 46.40 -20.53 -12.73
CA LEU A 130 45.51 -20.43 -13.89
C LEU A 130 45.96 -21.40 -14.99
N HIS A 131 45.04 -22.21 -15.50
CA HIS A 131 45.29 -23.11 -16.63
C HIS A 131 44.76 -22.59 -17.96
N ASN A 132 43.93 -21.55 -17.94
CA ASN A 132 43.36 -20.92 -19.12
C ASN A 132 43.51 -19.39 -19.06
N THR A 133 43.42 -18.73 -20.22
CA THR A 133 43.35 -17.27 -20.31
C THR A 133 41.91 -16.81 -20.08
N PHE A 134 41.71 -15.87 -19.16
CA PHE A 134 40.41 -15.29 -18.85
C PHE A 134 40.32 -13.87 -19.42
N ASP A 135 39.14 -13.51 -19.89
CA ASP A 135 38.88 -12.18 -20.41
C ASP A 135 38.84 -11.16 -19.25
N LEU A 136 39.14 -9.89 -19.55
CA LEU A 136 39.09 -8.83 -18.56
C LEU A 136 37.64 -8.58 -18.13
N ARG A 137 37.44 -8.30 -16.84
CA ARG A 137 36.12 -8.00 -16.28
C ARG A 137 36.16 -6.73 -15.44
N ASP A 138 35.05 -6.01 -15.43
CA ASP A 138 34.86 -4.91 -14.51
C ASP A 138 34.54 -5.46 -13.12
N VAL A 139 35.15 -4.86 -12.09
CA VAL A 139 35.07 -5.30 -10.69
C VAL A 139 34.48 -4.16 -9.87
N LYS A 140 33.44 -4.47 -9.10
CA LYS A 140 32.76 -3.52 -8.22
C LYS A 140 32.46 -4.16 -6.88
N ASP A 141 32.58 -3.38 -5.81
CA ASP A 141 32.30 -3.80 -4.41
C ASP A 141 32.95 -5.15 -4.06
N TRP A 142 34.23 -5.29 -4.38
CA TRP A 142 34.95 -6.55 -4.20
C TRP A 142 35.93 -6.47 -3.04
N GLY A 143 35.95 -7.52 -2.19
CA GLY A 143 36.94 -7.69 -1.13
C GLY A 143 36.51 -7.24 0.26
N ALA A 144 35.29 -6.72 0.47
CA ALA A 144 34.76 -6.42 1.81
C ALA A 144 34.29 -7.69 2.58
N THR A 145 35.02 -8.82 2.45
CA THR A 145 34.55 -10.14 2.88
C THR A 145 35.70 -11.07 3.32
N THR A 146 35.41 -12.36 3.56
CA THR A 146 36.44 -13.37 3.84
C THR A 146 37.18 -13.74 2.55
N ALA A 147 38.41 -14.25 2.67
CA ALA A 147 39.19 -14.68 1.51
C ALA A 147 38.46 -15.78 0.69
N LEU A 148 37.70 -16.65 1.36
CA LEU A 148 36.88 -17.67 0.69
C LEU A 148 35.74 -17.04 -0.12
N ALA A 149 35.02 -16.07 0.45
CA ALA A 149 33.94 -15.39 -0.26
C ALA A 149 34.48 -14.55 -1.43
N ALA A 150 35.60 -13.85 -1.23
CA ALA A 150 36.26 -13.09 -2.29
C ALA A 150 36.74 -14.00 -3.45
N LEU A 151 37.21 -15.22 -3.14
CA LEU A 151 37.51 -16.24 -4.15
C LEU A 151 36.25 -16.67 -4.90
N GLN A 152 35.14 -16.90 -4.19
CA GLN A 152 33.87 -17.26 -4.82
C GLN A 152 33.39 -16.15 -5.76
N ASP A 153 33.49 -14.89 -5.34
CA ASP A 153 33.12 -13.73 -6.16
C ASP A 153 33.98 -13.68 -7.43
N ALA A 154 35.30 -13.90 -7.31
CA ALA A 154 36.19 -13.97 -8.46
C ALA A 154 35.85 -15.15 -9.40
N VAL A 155 35.62 -16.34 -8.85
CA VAL A 155 35.21 -17.52 -9.63
C VAL A 155 33.88 -17.29 -10.35
N ASN A 156 32.94 -16.63 -9.68
CA ASN A 156 31.63 -16.30 -10.25
C ASN A 156 31.72 -15.27 -11.37
N LEU A 157 32.44 -14.16 -11.12
CA LEU A 157 32.64 -13.05 -12.06
C LEU A 157 33.34 -13.51 -13.35
N TYR A 158 34.36 -14.35 -13.25
CA TYR A 158 35.12 -14.82 -14.41
C TYR A 158 34.62 -16.16 -14.98
N GLY A 159 33.55 -16.73 -14.41
CA GLY A 159 32.99 -18.00 -14.89
C GLY A 159 33.94 -19.19 -14.74
N CYS A 160 34.80 -19.18 -13.74
CA CYS A 160 35.83 -20.20 -13.54
C CYS A 160 35.27 -21.45 -12.84
N GLU A 161 36.05 -22.52 -12.90
CA GLU A 161 35.90 -23.70 -12.08
C GLU A 161 37.19 -24.02 -11.34
N ILE A 162 37.06 -24.47 -10.10
CA ILE A 162 38.20 -24.69 -9.20
C ILE A 162 38.44 -26.18 -8.96
N GLU A 163 39.72 -26.55 -8.98
CA GLU A 163 40.20 -27.85 -8.48
C GLU A 163 41.22 -27.61 -7.37
N PRO A 164 40.81 -27.74 -6.09
CA PRO A 164 41.71 -27.55 -4.96
C PRO A 164 42.70 -28.72 -4.85
N ASP A 165 43.99 -28.41 -4.81
CA ASP A 165 45.04 -29.29 -4.32
C ASP A 165 45.61 -28.72 -3.02
N ASN A 166 45.01 -29.12 -1.90
CA ASN A 166 45.35 -28.59 -0.58
C ASN A 166 45.26 -27.05 -0.54
N THR A 167 46.39 -26.35 -0.45
CA THR A 167 46.47 -24.89 -0.42
C THR A 167 46.88 -24.28 -1.77
N VAL A 168 47.05 -25.09 -2.81
CA VAL A 168 47.22 -24.66 -4.19
C VAL A 168 45.88 -24.83 -4.89
N ILE A 169 45.27 -23.74 -5.34
CA ILE A 169 43.95 -23.78 -5.98
C ILE A 169 44.15 -23.61 -7.49
N HIS A 170 43.77 -24.62 -8.25
CA HIS A 170 43.83 -24.58 -9.71
C HIS A 170 42.52 -24.02 -10.27
N LEU A 171 42.61 -23.05 -11.17
CA LEU A 171 41.45 -22.46 -11.84
C LEU A 171 41.48 -22.80 -13.33
N TYR A 172 40.32 -23.22 -13.82
CA TYR A 172 40.06 -23.57 -15.22
C TYR A 172 38.83 -22.80 -15.71
N LYS A 173 38.69 -22.63 -17.03
CA LYS A 173 37.38 -22.26 -17.60
C LYS A 173 36.36 -23.38 -17.39
N ARG A 174 36.83 -24.63 -17.46
CA ARG A 174 36.02 -25.83 -17.27
C ARG A 174 36.93 -26.99 -16.87
N ILE A 175 36.57 -27.74 -15.82
CA ILE A 175 37.21 -28.99 -15.42
C ILE A 175 36.50 -30.21 -16.03
N GLY A 176 37.21 -31.32 -16.11
CA GLY A 176 36.71 -32.59 -16.64
C GLY A 176 37.02 -32.78 -18.13
N SER A 177 37.03 -34.05 -18.55
CA SER A 177 37.26 -34.48 -19.93
C SER A 177 36.01 -35.14 -20.53
N ASP A 178 35.95 -35.22 -21.86
CA ASP A 178 35.03 -36.14 -22.56
C ASP A 178 35.85 -37.32 -23.08
N ASP A 179 35.91 -38.35 -22.25
CA ASP A 179 36.61 -39.60 -22.57
C ASP A 179 35.62 -40.69 -23.02
N GLY A 180 34.36 -40.35 -23.29
CA GLY A 180 33.33 -41.28 -23.76
C GLY A 180 32.73 -42.21 -22.70
N PHE A 181 32.91 -41.92 -21.40
CA PHE A 181 32.37 -42.74 -20.32
C PHE A 181 30.83 -42.79 -20.35
N GLU A 182 30.27 -44.00 -20.25
CA GLU A 182 28.81 -44.22 -20.32
C GLU A 182 28.31 -44.96 -19.06
N TYR A 183 27.34 -44.36 -18.37
CA TYR A 183 26.49 -45.02 -17.38
C TYR A 183 25.38 -45.76 -18.11
N ARG A 184 25.33 -47.09 -17.98
CA ARG A 184 24.47 -47.98 -18.74
C ARG A 184 23.73 -48.98 -17.85
N ILE A 185 22.41 -49.04 -17.99
CA ILE A 185 21.59 -50.07 -17.36
C ILE A 185 22.05 -51.46 -17.82
N ARG A 186 22.07 -52.43 -16.90
CA ARG A 186 22.64 -53.79 -17.10
C ARG A 186 24.16 -53.85 -17.26
N LYS A 187 24.90 -52.74 -17.13
CA LYS A 187 26.38 -52.74 -17.03
C LYS A 187 26.83 -52.17 -15.69
N ASN A 188 26.75 -50.85 -15.52
CA ASN A 188 27.31 -50.09 -14.40
C ASN A 188 26.27 -49.25 -13.66
N ILE A 189 25.00 -49.19 -14.07
CA ILE A 189 23.92 -48.61 -13.25
C ILE A 189 23.34 -49.70 -12.34
N ILE A 190 23.29 -49.43 -11.04
CA ILE A 190 22.59 -50.26 -10.03
C ILE A 190 21.16 -49.75 -9.87
N SER A 191 21.02 -48.44 -9.74
CA SER A 191 19.75 -47.73 -9.71
C SER A 191 19.96 -46.31 -10.20
N ASP A 192 18.98 -45.77 -10.89
CA ASP A 192 18.96 -44.41 -11.39
C ASP A 192 17.62 -43.74 -11.11
N SER A 193 17.64 -42.41 -11.14
CA SER A 193 16.48 -41.55 -11.00
C SER A 193 16.62 -40.41 -12.00
N PHE A 194 15.56 -40.13 -12.74
CA PHE A 194 15.50 -39.03 -13.69
C PHE A 194 14.48 -37.99 -13.22
N LYS A 195 14.88 -36.73 -13.21
CA LYS A 195 14.01 -35.59 -12.91
C LYS A 195 14.24 -34.53 -13.98
N ASP A 196 13.16 -34.09 -14.60
CA ASP A 196 13.12 -32.92 -15.48
C ASP A 196 12.36 -31.77 -14.81
N ASP A 197 12.84 -30.55 -15.01
CA ASP A 197 12.19 -29.32 -14.56
C ASP A 197 12.11 -28.33 -15.72
N ASN A 198 10.87 -28.00 -16.08
CA ASN A 198 10.55 -27.09 -17.17
C ASN A 198 10.16 -25.68 -16.67
N SER A 199 10.16 -25.45 -15.36
CA SER A 199 9.68 -24.20 -14.75
C SER A 199 10.53 -22.97 -15.13
N ASN A 200 11.83 -23.17 -15.36
CA ASN A 200 12.78 -22.13 -15.73
C ASN A 200 13.00 -21.97 -17.25
N LEU A 201 12.27 -22.73 -18.08
CA LEU A 201 12.41 -22.71 -19.53
C LEU A 201 12.19 -21.28 -20.07
N THR A 202 13.20 -20.73 -20.74
CA THR A 202 13.18 -19.38 -21.30
C THR A 202 13.54 -19.43 -22.79
N THR A 203 12.61 -19.04 -23.65
CA THR A 203 12.84 -18.96 -25.10
C THR A 203 13.00 -17.53 -25.61
N ARG A 204 12.77 -16.52 -24.76
CA ARG A 204 13.08 -15.12 -25.04
C ARG A 204 13.57 -14.44 -23.76
N MET A 205 14.81 -13.93 -23.79
CA MET A 205 15.46 -13.35 -22.62
C MET A 205 15.54 -11.83 -22.75
N PHE A 206 14.83 -11.11 -21.89
CA PHE A 206 14.96 -9.67 -21.72
C PHE A 206 16.15 -9.36 -20.82
N SER A 207 16.85 -8.26 -21.10
CA SER A 207 18.03 -7.89 -20.32
C SER A 207 18.09 -6.40 -20.00
N GLN A 208 18.54 -6.08 -18.79
CA GLN A 208 18.79 -4.71 -18.35
C GLN A 208 20.14 -4.63 -17.63
N MET A 209 20.85 -3.54 -17.87
CA MET A 209 22.12 -3.23 -17.21
C MET A 209 21.95 -2.10 -16.16
N LYS A 210 23.06 -1.58 -15.61
CA LYS A 210 23.05 -0.51 -14.60
C LYS A 210 22.09 0.63 -14.98
N GLU A 211 21.34 1.12 -13.99
CA GLU A 211 20.35 2.21 -14.15
C GLU A 211 19.19 1.90 -15.10
N GLY A 212 18.94 0.61 -15.42
CA GLY A 212 17.84 0.19 -16.30
C GLY A 212 18.11 0.45 -17.78
N ARG A 213 19.37 0.72 -18.16
CA ARG A 213 19.78 0.82 -19.56
C ARG A 213 19.75 -0.57 -20.21
N THR A 214 19.78 -0.62 -21.55
CA THR A 214 19.75 -1.89 -22.31
C THR A 214 20.69 -1.80 -23.51
N PHE A 215 20.81 -2.88 -24.29
CA PHE A 215 21.54 -2.86 -25.57
C PHE A 215 20.72 -2.30 -26.75
N ILE A 216 19.55 -1.69 -26.51
CA ILE A 216 18.80 -0.99 -27.56
C ILE A 216 19.65 0.13 -28.14
N GLY A 217 19.74 0.17 -29.48
CA GLY A 217 20.55 1.12 -30.23
C GLY A 217 21.94 0.61 -30.60
N LEU A 218 22.39 -0.54 -30.07
CA LEU A 218 23.62 -1.21 -30.47
C LEU A 218 23.53 -1.67 -31.93
N SER A 219 24.66 -1.71 -32.65
CA SER A 219 24.69 -2.20 -34.03
C SER A 219 24.26 -3.67 -34.10
N ALA A 220 23.42 -4.02 -35.07
CA ALA A 220 23.04 -5.40 -35.35
C ALA A 220 24.21 -6.26 -35.85
N ASP A 221 25.38 -5.68 -36.06
CA ASP A 221 26.60 -6.42 -36.42
C ASP A 221 27.26 -7.14 -35.23
N PHE A 222 26.88 -6.80 -33.99
CA PHE A 222 27.27 -7.53 -32.78
C PHE A 222 26.44 -8.81 -32.54
N LEU A 223 25.36 -9.00 -33.31
CA LEU A 223 24.57 -10.23 -33.29
C LEU A 223 25.28 -11.31 -34.09
N THR A 224 25.17 -12.55 -33.63
CA THR A 224 25.51 -13.71 -34.44
C THR A 224 24.54 -13.84 -35.64
N THR A 225 24.93 -14.62 -36.64
CA THR A 225 24.07 -14.84 -37.84
C THR A 225 22.71 -15.44 -37.46
N GLU A 226 22.68 -16.36 -36.48
CA GLU A 226 21.45 -16.96 -35.95
C GLU A 226 20.56 -15.91 -35.27
N GLU A 227 21.10 -15.15 -34.33
CA GLU A 227 20.34 -14.14 -33.57
C GLU A 227 19.78 -13.05 -34.47
N ARG A 228 20.57 -12.61 -35.46
CA ARG A 228 20.14 -11.65 -36.46
C ARG A 228 18.96 -12.18 -37.27
N SER A 229 19.02 -13.43 -37.72
CA SER A 229 17.92 -14.09 -38.43
C SER A 229 16.65 -14.17 -37.57
N LEU A 230 16.78 -14.60 -36.32
CA LEU A 230 15.65 -14.71 -35.39
C LEU A 230 15.01 -13.35 -35.08
N LEU A 231 15.81 -12.32 -34.80
CA LEU A 231 15.27 -10.98 -34.55
C LEU A 231 14.67 -10.35 -35.81
N GLN A 232 15.24 -10.57 -37.00
CA GLN A 232 14.65 -10.08 -38.26
C GLN A 232 13.27 -10.66 -38.56
N SER A 233 12.95 -11.84 -38.02
CA SER A 233 11.61 -12.43 -38.13
C SER A 233 10.55 -11.68 -37.32
N VAL A 234 10.96 -10.83 -36.36
CA VAL A 234 10.09 -10.02 -35.53
C VAL A 234 10.02 -8.59 -36.09
N PRO A 235 8.83 -8.13 -36.55
CA PRO A 235 8.69 -6.79 -37.09
C PRO A 235 9.15 -5.71 -36.10
N GLY A 236 10.07 -4.85 -36.53
CA GLY A 236 10.58 -3.74 -35.74
C GLY A 236 11.68 -4.09 -34.73
N ALA A 237 12.15 -5.34 -34.66
CA ALA A 237 13.24 -5.71 -33.75
C ALA A 237 14.63 -5.23 -34.22
N ILE A 238 14.81 -5.00 -35.52
CA ILE A 238 15.99 -4.34 -36.10
C ILE A 238 15.51 -3.20 -37.01
N VAL A 239 16.00 -1.99 -36.75
CA VAL A 239 15.68 -0.78 -37.52
C VAL A 239 16.99 -0.07 -37.84
N ASP A 240 17.23 0.28 -39.11
CA ASP A 240 18.44 0.99 -39.55
C ASP A 240 19.77 0.34 -39.10
N ASN A 241 19.85 -0.99 -39.18
CA ASN A 241 20.97 -1.81 -38.70
C ASN A 241 21.27 -1.67 -37.19
N LYS A 242 20.29 -1.24 -36.40
CA LYS A 242 20.37 -1.18 -34.93
C LYS A 242 19.34 -2.09 -34.30
N ILE A 243 19.71 -2.69 -33.17
CA ILE A 243 18.81 -3.48 -32.35
C ILE A 243 17.80 -2.53 -31.70
N ALA A 244 16.51 -2.76 -31.91
CA ALA A 244 15.43 -1.91 -31.41
C ALA A 244 14.65 -2.55 -30.23
N VAL A 245 15.07 -3.72 -29.79
CA VAL A 245 14.52 -4.49 -28.66
C VAL A 245 15.59 -4.80 -27.64
N ASN A 246 15.20 -5.09 -26.39
CA ASN A 246 16.10 -5.43 -25.28
C ASN A 246 16.12 -6.93 -24.96
N TYR A 247 15.83 -7.78 -25.94
CA TYR A 247 15.80 -9.22 -25.76
C TYR A 247 16.45 -10.00 -26.89
N LEU A 248 16.87 -11.23 -26.59
CA LEU A 248 17.28 -12.25 -27.55
C LEU A 248 16.27 -13.40 -27.60
N ILE A 249 16.18 -14.09 -28.74
CA ILE A 249 15.26 -15.20 -28.98
C ILE A 249 16.04 -16.50 -29.14
N SER A 250 15.55 -17.58 -28.55
CA SER A 250 16.12 -18.92 -28.71
C SER A 250 15.77 -19.50 -30.09
N PRO A 251 16.68 -20.24 -30.77
CA PRO A 251 16.34 -21.00 -31.97
C PRO A 251 15.27 -22.07 -31.71
N TYR A 252 15.09 -22.50 -30.46
CA TYR A 252 14.07 -23.47 -30.06
C TYR A 252 12.72 -22.81 -29.73
N ALA A 253 12.59 -21.49 -29.86
CA ALA A 253 11.34 -20.79 -29.52
C ALA A 253 10.12 -21.36 -30.27
N GLN A 254 10.27 -21.67 -31.56
CA GLN A 254 9.18 -22.24 -32.34
C GLN A 254 8.83 -23.68 -31.93
N TYR A 255 9.80 -24.47 -31.46
CA TYR A 255 9.56 -25.83 -30.99
C TYR A 255 8.68 -25.84 -29.73
N TRP A 256 8.91 -24.88 -28.82
CA TRP A 256 8.17 -24.74 -27.58
C TRP A 256 6.86 -23.95 -27.70
N ALA A 257 6.71 -23.18 -28.77
CA ALA A 257 5.54 -22.35 -28.99
C ALA A 257 4.23 -23.18 -29.03
N ASN A 258 3.17 -22.60 -28.48
CA ASN A 258 1.83 -23.17 -28.51
C ASN A 258 0.79 -22.08 -28.83
N ASN A 259 -0.49 -22.45 -28.84
CA ASN A 259 -1.58 -21.53 -29.21
C ASN A 259 -1.79 -20.36 -28.22
N ILE A 260 -1.17 -20.40 -27.05
CA ILE A 260 -1.27 -19.38 -26.00
C ILE A 260 0.06 -18.61 -25.90
N ASN A 261 1.18 -19.34 -25.76
CA ASN A 261 2.50 -18.75 -25.58
C ASN A 261 3.34 -18.93 -26.85
N THR A 262 3.67 -17.82 -27.52
CA THR A 262 4.66 -17.80 -28.61
C THR A 262 6.09 -17.85 -28.08
N PHE A 263 6.31 -17.29 -26.89
CA PHE A 263 7.60 -17.30 -26.20
C PHE A 263 7.38 -17.58 -24.71
N TYR A 264 8.38 -18.18 -24.08
CA TYR A 264 8.55 -18.22 -22.63
C TYR A 264 9.56 -17.13 -22.25
N ASP A 265 9.06 -16.08 -21.62
CA ASP A 265 9.85 -14.88 -21.32
C ASP A 265 10.60 -15.03 -20.00
N GLY A 266 11.88 -14.66 -20.02
CA GLY A 266 12.73 -14.53 -18.84
C GLY A 266 13.39 -13.16 -18.81
N GLU A 267 13.85 -12.76 -17.63
CA GLU A 267 14.55 -11.49 -17.44
C GLU A 267 15.90 -11.71 -16.76
N MET A 268 16.90 -10.97 -17.24
CA MET A 268 18.22 -10.84 -16.65
C MET A 268 18.48 -9.37 -16.31
N ILE A 269 18.78 -9.09 -15.05
CA ILE A 269 19.19 -7.75 -14.60
C ILE A 269 20.59 -7.85 -14.02
N ASP A 270 21.54 -7.14 -14.62
CA ASP A 270 22.91 -7.08 -14.12
C ASP A 270 23.33 -5.64 -13.87
N GLN A 271 23.40 -5.25 -12.59
CA GLN A 271 23.76 -3.88 -12.18
C GLN A 271 25.27 -3.60 -12.24
N ASN A 272 26.08 -4.62 -12.55
CA ASN A 272 27.53 -4.49 -12.66
C ASN A 272 27.99 -4.26 -14.11
N ILE A 273 27.12 -4.51 -15.10
CA ILE A 273 27.41 -4.23 -16.50
C ILE A 273 27.04 -2.77 -16.81
N GLU A 274 27.94 -2.05 -17.48
CA GLU A 274 27.67 -0.71 -18.01
C GLU A 274 27.68 -0.63 -19.54
N ASP A 275 28.33 -1.60 -20.19
CA ASP A 275 28.53 -1.66 -21.63
C ASP A 275 27.43 -2.50 -22.33
N PRO A 276 26.75 -1.94 -23.36
CA PRO A 276 25.76 -2.66 -24.16
C PRO A 276 26.25 -3.97 -24.80
N GLU A 277 27.51 -4.04 -25.26
CA GLU A 277 28.04 -5.24 -25.92
C GLU A 277 28.25 -6.37 -24.90
N GLU A 278 28.81 -6.06 -23.72
CA GLU A 278 28.92 -7.02 -22.63
C GLU A 278 27.55 -7.53 -22.18
N LEU A 279 26.53 -6.65 -22.09
CA LEU A 279 25.15 -7.05 -21.78
C LEU A 279 24.60 -8.04 -22.83
N LEU A 280 24.86 -7.80 -24.11
CA LEU A 280 24.41 -8.67 -25.20
C LEU A 280 25.03 -10.07 -25.07
N ILE A 281 26.33 -10.15 -24.78
CA ILE A 281 27.05 -11.42 -24.57
C ILE A 281 26.48 -12.15 -23.34
N ALA A 282 26.30 -11.45 -22.22
CA ALA A 282 25.76 -12.03 -21.01
C ALA A 282 24.32 -12.54 -21.19
N THR A 283 23.49 -11.80 -21.93
CA THR A 283 22.12 -12.19 -22.28
C THR A 283 22.09 -13.45 -23.13
N ARG A 284 23.01 -13.57 -24.10
CA ARG A 284 23.17 -14.76 -24.93
C ARG A 284 23.51 -15.96 -24.07
N GLU A 285 24.52 -15.85 -23.22
CA GLU A 285 24.92 -16.94 -22.32
C GLU A 285 23.79 -17.36 -21.37
N ALA A 286 23.06 -16.40 -20.78
CA ALA A 286 21.93 -16.67 -19.91
C ALA A 286 20.77 -17.36 -20.65
N LEU A 287 20.46 -16.94 -21.87
CA LEU A 287 19.45 -17.57 -22.71
C LEU A 287 19.84 -19.00 -23.08
N ARG A 288 21.08 -19.23 -23.52
CA ARG A 288 21.59 -20.58 -23.86
C ARG A 288 21.51 -21.56 -22.69
N LYS A 289 21.63 -21.07 -21.46
CA LYS A 289 21.49 -21.90 -20.25
C LYS A 289 20.05 -22.31 -19.95
N LYS A 290 19.07 -21.49 -20.32
CA LYS A 290 17.65 -21.67 -19.95
C LYS A 290 16.74 -22.09 -21.11
N GLU A 291 17.26 -22.19 -22.34
CA GLU A 291 16.46 -22.49 -23.53
C GLU A 291 16.11 -23.98 -23.71
N MET A 292 16.64 -24.84 -22.84
CA MET A 292 16.32 -26.26 -22.79
C MET A 292 15.86 -26.63 -21.37
N PRO A 293 14.95 -27.62 -21.22
CA PRO A 293 14.60 -28.20 -19.93
C PRO A 293 15.82 -28.57 -19.11
N GLU A 294 15.79 -28.20 -17.84
CA GLU A 294 16.80 -28.64 -16.88
C GLU A 294 16.50 -30.08 -16.52
N PHE A 295 17.53 -30.94 -16.48
CA PHE A 295 17.35 -32.28 -15.97
C PHE A 295 18.48 -32.69 -15.03
N GLU A 296 18.12 -33.57 -14.11
CA GLU A 296 19.00 -34.18 -13.13
C GLU A 296 18.85 -35.69 -13.20
N ILE A 297 19.97 -36.38 -13.32
CA ILE A 297 20.06 -37.83 -13.30
C ILE A 297 20.87 -38.24 -12.08
N GLY A 298 20.19 -38.76 -11.07
CA GLY A 298 20.86 -39.43 -9.96
C GLY A 298 21.23 -40.84 -10.38
N VAL A 299 22.52 -41.20 -10.37
CA VAL A 299 23.00 -42.53 -10.73
C VAL A 299 23.76 -43.14 -9.57
N SER A 300 23.25 -44.26 -9.06
CA SER A 300 24.02 -45.17 -8.23
C SER A 300 24.75 -46.15 -9.13
N ALA A 301 26.07 -46.01 -9.22
CA ALA A 301 26.86 -46.72 -10.21
C ALA A 301 27.73 -47.80 -9.58
N ALA A 302 27.66 -49.01 -10.11
CA ALA A 302 28.62 -50.05 -9.78
C ALA A 302 30.02 -49.59 -10.19
N ASP A 303 30.87 -49.34 -9.19
CA ASP A 303 32.29 -49.04 -9.36
C ASP A 303 33.06 -50.25 -9.92
N ILE A 304 32.86 -50.60 -11.19
CA ILE A 304 33.51 -51.75 -11.85
C ILE A 304 35.03 -51.62 -11.77
N TYR A 305 35.56 -50.40 -11.79
CA TYR A 305 36.99 -50.11 -11.63
C TYR A 305 37.60 -50.63 -10.31
N LYS A 306 36.77 -50.91 -9.28
CA LYS A 306 37.23 -51.57 -8.03
C LYS A 306 37.56 -53.05 -8.23
N ILE A 307 37.05 -53.67 -9.30
CA ILE A 307 37.26 -55.08 -9.63
C ILE A 307 38.19 -55.21 -10.84
N ASP A 308 38.01 -54.38 -11.88
CA ASP A 308 38.84 -54.33 -13.07
C ASP A 308 39.56 -52.97 -13.17
N PRO A 309 40.87 -52.90 -12.89
CA PRO A 309 41.64 -51.66 -12.98
C PRO A 309 41.68 -51.00 -14.36
N ASN A 310 41.28 -51.71 -15.44
CA ASN A 310 41.23 -51.15 -16.78
C ASN A 310 39.92 -50.39 -17.07
N GLU A 311 38.89 -50.56 -16.23
CA GLU A 311 37.65 -49.80 -16.39
C GLU A 311 37.88 -48.35 -15.97
N GLN A 312 37.29 -47.44 -16.73
CA GLN A 312 37.40 -46.02 -16.50
C GLN A 312 36.67 -45.59 -15.21
N LYS A 313 37.30 -44.67 -14.47
CA LYS A 313 36.73 -44.07 -13.26
C LYS A 313 36.12 -42.69 -13.60
N PRO A 314 34.86 -42.42 -13.23
CA PRO A 314 34.26 -41.10 -13.42
C PRO A 314 34.92 -40.06 -12.51
N ARG A 315 35.15 -38.86 -13.04
CA ARG A 315 35.67 -37.71 -12.27
C ARG A 315 34.65 -36.58 -12.25
N LEU A 316 34.77 -35.74 -11.24
CA LEU A 316 33.95 -34.54 -11.12
C LEU A 316 34.18 -33.63 -12.34
N GLY A 317 33.11 -33.17 -12.96
CA GLY A 317 33.12 -32.29 -14.13
C GLY A 317 33.25 -33.00 -15.48
N ASP A 318 33.51 -34.32 -15.51
CA ASP A 318 33.59 -35.09 -16.77
C ASP A 318 32.26 -35.04 -17.54
N THR A 319 32.37 -35.08 -18.86
CA THR A 319 31.23 -35.32 -19.74
C THR A 319 31.02 -36.82 -19.85
N VAL A 320 29.81 -37.27 -19.52
CA VAL A 320 29.41 -38.68 -19.47
C VAL A 320 28.09 -38.88 -20.19
N TYR A 321 27.81 -40.11 -20.58
CA TYR A 321 26.57 -40.46 -21.29
C TYR A 321 25.70 -41.37 -20.41
N ALA A 322 24.39 -41.12 -20.34
CA ALA A 322 23.44 -41.97 -19.62
C ALA A 322 22.59 -42.78 -20.62
N TYR A 323 22.62 -44.12 -20.47
CA TYR A 323 21.85 -45.06 -21.29
C TYR A 323 20.95 -45.95 -20.40
N ASP A 324 19.68 -45.58 -20.34
CA ASP A 324 18.59 -46.40 -19.85
C ASP A 324 17.33 -46.13 -20.71
N PRO A 325 17.07 -46.97 -21.73
CA PRO A 325 15.90 -46.79 -22.60
C PRO A 325 14.56 -46.88 -21.87
N ASP A 326 14.49 -47.62 -20.76
CA ASP A 326 13.25 -47.80 -19.98
C ASP A 326 12.91 -46.53 -19.17
N MET A 327 13.91 -45.66 -18.94
CA MET A 327 13.78 -44.33 -18.32
C MET A 327 13.90 -43.18 -19.31
N GLU A 328 13.73 -43.44 -20.61
CA GLU A 328 13.84 -42.45 -21.70
C GLU A 328 15.25 -41.83 -21.87
N LEU A 329 16.27 -42.44 -21.24
CA LEU A 329 17.67 -42.04 -21.34
C LEU A 329 18.34 -42.72 -22.53
N GLN A 330 18.14 -42.20 -23.73
CA GLN A 330 18.75 -42.75 -24.94
C GLN A 330 20.11 -42.12 -25.24
N ARG A 331 21.12 -42.46 -24.42
CA ARG A 331 22.50 -41.94 -24.53
C ARG A 331 22.53 -40.41 -24.38
N VAL A 332 21.88 -39.92 -23.33
CA VAL A 332 21.83 -38.50 -23.01
C VAL A 332 23.21 -38.04 -22.56
N SER A 333 23.72 -36.97 -23.17
CA SER A 333 24.99 -36.35 -22.76
C SER A 333 24.75 -35.53 -21.49
N CYS A 334 25.53 -35.79 -20.45
CA CYS A 334 25.42 -35.17 -19.15
C CYS A 334 26.81 -34.82 -18.60
N ARG A 335 26.84 -34.03 -17.52
CA ARG A 335 28.07 -33.71 -16.80
C ARG A 335 27.98 -34.17 -15.35
N VAL A 336 29.07 -34.70 -14.81
CA VAL A 336 29.16 -35.09 -13.39
C VAL A 336 29.24 -33.83 -12.51
N MET A 337 28.12 -33.46 -11.88
CA MET A 337 27.98 -32.25 -11.06
C MET A 337 28.29 -32.50 -9.58
N GLU A 338 27.92 -33.69 -9.11
CA GLU A 338 28.23 -34.17 -7.78
C GLU A 338 28.74 -35.61 -7.86
N LEU A 339 29.73 -35.93 -7.03
CA LEU A 339 30.26 -37.26 -6.88
C LEU A 339 30.44 -37.59 -5.39
N THR A 340 29.75 -38.63 -4.94
CA THR A 340 29.95 -39.26 -3.64
C THR A 340 30.68 -40.58 -3.83
N GLU A 341 31.86 -40.70 -3.24
CA GLU A 341 32.73 -41.86 -3.32
C GLU A 341 32.86 -42.54 -1.96
N TYR A 342 33.07 -43.85 -1.98
CA TYR A 342 33.44 -44.64 -0.79
C TYR A 342 34.82 -45.26 -1.00
N PRO A 343 35.91 -44.55 -0.66
CA PRO A 343 37.27 -44.95 -1.05
C PRO A 343 37.74 -46.27 -0.44
N PHE A 344 37.28 -46.60 0.77
CA PHE A 344 37.76 -47.76 1.52
C PHE A 344 36.75 -48.91 1.61
N SER A 345 35.53 -48.69 1.13
CA SER A 345 34.47 -49.71 1.08
C SER A 345 34.43 -50.34 -0.31
N MET A 346 34.72 -51.64 -0.40
CA MET A 346 34.61 -52.40 -1.65
C MET A 346 33.16 -52.80 -1.96
N ASP A 347 32.32 -52.87 -0.93
CA ASP A 347 30.90 -53.24 -0.97
C ASP A 347 29.96 -52.06 -1.26
N LYS A 348 30.49 -50.83 -1.22
CA LYS A 348 29.76 -49.61 -1.56
C LYS A 348 30.22 -49.03 -2.89
N HIS A 349 29.30 -48.37 -3.54
CA HIS A 349 29.38 -47.92 -4.93
C HIS A 349 29.23 -46.39 -4.99
N SER A 350 29.89 -45.73 -5.95
CA SER A 350 29.80 -44.29 -6.07
C SER A 350 28.39 -43.84 -6.48
N LEU A 351 27.99 -42.69 -5.96
CA LEU A 351 26.77 -42.00 -6.36
C LEU A 351 27.18 -40.76 -7.14
N ALA A 352 26.68 -40.62 -8.35
CA ALA A 352 26.93 -39.47 -9.20
C ALA A 352 25.60 -38.76 -9.47
N THR A 353 25.60 -37.43 -9.35
CA THR A 353 24.52 -36.59 -9.86
C THR A 353 24.96 -35.98 -11.17
N LEU A 354 24.27 -36.34 -12.24
CA LEU A 354 24.55 -35.88 -13.59
C LEU A 354 23.53 -34.80 -13.97
N SER A 355 23.96 -33.76 -14.67
CA SER A 355 23.05 -32.74 -15.18
C SER A 355 23.52 -32.17 -16.51
N ASN A 356 22.59 -31.63 -17.31
CA ASN A 356 22.91 -30.80 -18.47
C ASN A 356 23.29 -29.36 -18.10
N TYR A 357 23.04 -28.94 -16.86
CA TYR A 357 23.32 -27.59 -16.40
C TYR A 357 24.30 -27.59 -15.21
N GLN A 358 25.11 -26.54 -15.15
CA GLN A 358 25.97 -26.27 -14.01
C GLN A 358 25.08 -25.76 -12.87
N MET A 359 24.72 -26.61 -11.91
CA MET A 359 24.11 -26.19 -10.64
C MET A 359 24.93 -25.04 -10.01
N ARG A 360 24.57 -23.79 -10.31
CA ARG A 360 24.90 -22.61 -9.51
C ARG A 360 23.66 -22.30 -8.70
N ASP A 361 23.52 -23.01 -7.59
CA ASP A 361 22.56 -22.63 -6.56
C ASP A 361 23.25 -21.57 -5.68
N ASP A 362 23.35 -20.35 -6.21
CA ASP A 362 23.92 -19.20 -5.51
C ASP A 362 23.15 -18.91 -4.21
N THR A 363 21.95 -19.46 -4.04
CA THR A 363 21.09 -19.29 -2.86
C THR A 363 21.41 -20.30 -1.75
N GLN A 364 21.76 -21.55 -2.07
CA GLN A 364 22.20 -22.54 -1.08
C GLN A 364 23.59 -22.25 -0.51
N VAL A 365 24.52 -21.78 -1.35
CA VAL A 365 25.88 -21.45 -0.91
C VAL A 365 25.89 -20.25 0.04
N LEU A 366 25.08 -19.21 -0.23
CA LEU A 366 24.89 -18.09 0.69
C LEU A 366 24.21 -18.52 1.99
N ALA A 367 23.19 -19.39 1.91
CA ALA A 367 22.49 -19.89 3.10
C ALA A 367 23.39 -20.74 4.01
N ASP A 368 24.29 -21.55 3.44
CA ASP A 368 25.23 -22.36 4.22
C ASP A 368 26.46 -21.56 4.69
N LEU A 369 26.87 -20.51 3.96
CA LEU A 369 27.85 -19.54 4.44
C LEU A 369 27.28 -18.69 5.58
N GLU A 370 26.02 -18.26 5.51
CA GLU A 370 25.32 -17.56 6.58
C GLU A 370 25.09 -18.45 7.80
N ARG A 371 24.68 -19.71 7.60
CA ARG A 371 24.54 -20.69 8.67
C ARG A 371 25.90 -20.98 9.33
N SER A 372 26.98 -21.10 8.56
CA SER A 372 28.34 -21.24 9.10
C SER A 372 28.82 -19.97 9.82
N LYS A 373 28.47 -18.77 9.33
CA LYS A 373 28.79 -17.47 9.94
C LYS A 373 28.00 -17.26 11.25
N GLN A 374 26.74 -17.67 11.32
CA GLN A 374 25.91 -17.65 12.54
C GLN A 374 26.40 -18.68 13.57
N ILE A 375 26.67 -19.92 13.15
CA ILE A 375 27.19 -20.97 14.05
C ILE A 375 28.58 -20.59 14.59
N LEU A 376 29.46 -19.96 13.80
CA LEU A 376 30.77 -19.48 14.26
C LEU A 376 30.67 -18.23 15.14
N ASN A 377 29.76 -17.29 14.85
CA ASN A 377 29.54 -16.13 15.71
C ASN A 377 29.02 -16.54 17.10
N ASP A 378 28.13 -17.52 17.18
CA ASP A 378 27.63 -18.06 18.45
C ASP A 378 28.69 -18.88 19.22
N LEU A 379 29.69 -19.46 18.53
CA LEU A 379 30.77 -20.22 19.15
C LEU A 379 31.97 -19.35 19.58
N LEU A 380 32.17 -18.21 18.94
CA LEU A 380 33.24 -17.25 19.27
C LEU A 380 32.79 -16.16 20.26
N SER A 381 31.49 -15.92 20.43
CA SER A 381 30.96 -15.05 21.48
C SER A 381 30.83 -15.77 22.83
N GLY A 382 31.90 -16.47 23.24
CA GLY A 382 32.11 -16.96 24.60
C GLY A 382 32.29 -15.83 25.62
N GLY A 383 31.30 -14.96 25.74
CA GLY A 383 31.08 -14.07 26.88
C GLY A 383 32.15 -13.03 27.21
N ARG A 384 33.11 -12.73 26.33
CA ARG A 384 34.09 -11.64 26.56
C ARG A 384 34.47 -10.91 25.27
N VAL A 385 34.08 -9.63 25.23
CA VAL A 385 34.52 -8.64 24.24
C VAL A 385 36.04 -8.49 24.31
N ARG A 386 36.72 -8.66 23.15
CA ARG A 386 38.17 -8.42 23.00
C ARG A 386 38.43 -6.92 22.94
N ALA A 387 39.17 -6.39 23.91
CA ALA A 387 39.49 -4.97 24.05
C ALA A 387 40.32 -4.38 22.89
N SER A 388 40.96 -5.20 22.04
CA SER A 388 41.79 -4.70 20.94
C SER A 388 40.99 -4.30 19.69
N ALA A 389 39.78 -4.83 19.49
CA ALA A 389 38.88 -4.38 18.42
C ALA A 389 38.21 -3.04 18.74
N PHE A 390 38.26 -2.61 20.01
CA PHE A 390 37.70 -1.36 20.47
C PHE A 390 38.62 -0.16 20.16
N GLU A 391 39.95 -0.37 20.07
CA GLU A 391 40.91 0.70 19.81
C GLU A 391 41.01 1.10 18.33
N GLU A 392 40.88 0.14 17.39
CA GLU A 392 40.93 0.42 15.95
C GLU A 392 39.61 1.07 15.45
N PHE A 393 38.47 0.57 15.94
CA PHE A 393 37.16 1.21 15.68
C PHE A 393 37.09 2.58 16.35
N ALA A 394 37.67 2.78 17.54
CA ALA A 394 37.76 4.10 18.15
C ALA A 394 38.63 5.07 17.34
N LYS A 395 39.74 4.63 16.74
CA LYS A 395 40.57 5.49 15.88
C LYS A 395 39.88 5.91 14.60
N GLN A 396 39.24 4.98 13.90
CA GLN A 396 38.52 5.32 12.67
C GLN A 396 37.24 6.11 12.97
N ALA A 397 36.52 5.76 14.05
CA ALA A 397 35.41 6.57 14.53
C ALA A 397 35.86 7.99 14.92
N VAL A 398 37.05 8.18 15.53
CA VAL A 398 37.60 9.51 15.85
C VAL A 398 37.97 10.31 14.59
N ILE A 399 38.51 9.65 13.56
CA ILE A 399 38.82 10.30 12.28
C ILE A 399 37.52 10.69 11.55
N ASP A 400 36.54 9.80 11.50
CA ASP A 400 35.23 10.05 10.88
C ASP A 400 34.41 11.08 11.67
N ILE A 401 34.55 11.11 13.00
CA ILE A 401 34.03 12.15 13.91
C ILE A 401 34.64 13.51 13.60
N ASN A 402 35.97 13.58 13.45
CA ASN A 402 36.67 14.84 13.15
C ASN A 402 36.41 15.35 11.73
N ALA A 403 36.02 14.47 10.81
CA ALA A 403 35.64 14.81 9.44
C ALA A 403 34.13 15.12 9.29
N SER A 404 33.31 14.81 10.29
CA SER A 404 31.88 15.17 10.31
C SER A 404 31.73 16.69 10.51
N LYS A 405 30.76 17.33 9.84
CA LYS A 405 30.53 18.79 9.86
C LYS A 405 30.13 19.37 11.25
N SER A 406 30.14 18.56 12.31
CA SER A 406 29.89 18.89 13.72
C SER A 406 31.01 18.31 14.59
N GLU A 407 31.48 19.04 15.60
CA GLU A 407 32.49 18.55 16.55
C GLU A 407 31.85 17.55 17.52
N VAL A 408 32.44 16.37 17.71
CA VAL A 408 32.00 15.43 18.76
C VAL A 408 32.91 15.55 19.96
N ILE A 409 32.35 15.98 21.09
CA ILE A 409 33.04 16.20 22.37
C ILE A 409 32.53 15.17 23.38
N TYR A 410 33.45 14.53 24.11
CA TYR A 410 33.12 13.69 25.25
C TYR A 410 33.40 14.46 26.54
N ASP A 411 32.36 14.81 27.29
CA ASP A 411 32.48 15.53 28.57
C ASP A 411 31.66 14.89 29.70
N SER A 412 31.57 15.55 30.86
CA SER A 412 30.84 15.04 32.04
C SER A 412 29.34 14.84 31.83
N ARG A 413 28.76 15.38 30.75
CA ARG A 413 27.34 15.26 30.37
C ARG A 413 27.10 14.05 29.48
N GLY A 414 28.10 13.61 28.72
CA GLY A 414 28.04 12.44 27.81
C GLY A 414 28.66 12.72 26.45
N ILE A 415 27.97 12.32 25.37
CA ILE A 415 28.41 12.61 23.99
C ILE A 415 27.75 13.91 23.53
N VAL A 416 28.55 14.93 23.23
CA VAL A 416 28.10 16.26 22.80
C VAL A 416 28.45 16.42 21.33
N LEU A 417 27.45 16.54 20.47
CA LEU A 417 27.60 16.93 19.07
C LEU A 417 27.40 18.45 19.00
N GLN A 418 28.48 19.18 18.78
CA GLN A 418 28.53 20.65 18.79
C GLN A 418 28.62 21.18 17.34
N GLU A 419 27.82 22.20 17.03
CA GLU A 419 27.92 22.88 15.74
C GLU A 419 29.23 23.68 15.64
N VAL A 420 30.00 23.50 14.56
CA VAL A 420 31.34 24.10 14.40
C VAL A 420 31.31 25.64 14.45
N ASN A 421 30.28 26.25 13.85
CA ASN A 421 30.17 27.71 13.78
C ASN A 421 29.42 28.32 14.97
N HIS A 422 28.68 27.51 15.74
CA HIS A 422 27.87 27.96 16.88
C HIS A 422 28.03 26.99 18.06
N PRO A 423 29.10 27.13 18.87
CA PRO A 423 29.44 26.18 19.94
C PRO A 423 28.35 25.96 21.00
N ASN A 424 27.41 26.90 21.16
CA ASN A 424 26.31 26.78 22.10
C ASN A 424 25.16 25.91 21.57
N VAL A 425 25.10 25.67 20.26
CA VAL A 425 24.16 24.74 19.63
C VAL A 425 24.75 23.34 19.73
N GLN A 426 24.17 22.54 20.62
CA GLN A 426 24.68 21.20 20.94
C GLN A 426 23.54 20.19 20.98
N MET A 427 23.81 18.97 20.53
CA MET A 427 23.03 17.78 20.87
C MET A 427 23.82 16.97 21.89
N VAL A 428 23.25 16.74 23.07
CA VAL A 428 23.91 16.03 24.18
C VAL A 428 23.20 14.70 24.44
N MET A 429 23.90 13.59 24.21
CA MET A 429 23.47 12.26 24.62
C MET A 429 23.98 11.96 26.03
N THR A 430 23.07 12.00 27.00
CA THR A 430 23.33 11.72 28.42
C THR A 430 22.86 10.32 28.80
N SER A 431 23.25 9.84 29.98
CA SER A 431 22.73 8.59 30.56
C SER A 431 21.21 8.59 30.80
N ARG A 432 20.57 9.78 30.75
CA ARG A 432 19.13 9.96 31.02
C ARG A 432 18.33 10.22 29.75
N GLY A 433 18.98 10.46 28.62
CA GLY A 433 18.31 10.84 27.37
C GLY A 433 19.14 11.70 26.43
N ILE A 434 18.54 12.05 25.30
CA ILE A 434 19.09 12.89 24.24
C ILE A 434 18.52 14.30 24.38
N ILE A 435 19.37 15.33 24.34
CA ILE A 435 19.00 16.74 24.54
C ILE A 435 19.50 17.56 23.35
N ILE A 436 18.74 18.55 22.91
CA ILE A 436 19.18 19.64 22.01
C ILE A 436 19.13 20.94 22.82
N THR A 437 20.21 21.71 22.77
CA THR A 437 20.42 22.97 23.50
C THR A 437 21.00 24.01 22.55
N GLU A 438 20.70 25.28 22.79
CA GLU A 438 21.27 26.44 22.08
C GLU A 438 22.05 27.38 23.03
N ASP A 439 22.20 26.99 24.30
CA ASP A 439 22.87 27.75 25.35
C ASP A 439 24.02 26.98 26.01
N GLY A 440 24.63 26.06 25.26
CA GLY A 440 25.78 25.27 25.74
C GLY A 440 25.39 24.24 26.81
N GLY A 441 24.12 23.85 26.88
CA GLY A 441 23.60 22.82 27.78
C GLY A 441 23.14 23.33 29.14
N ALA A 442 22.93 24.63 29.31
CA ALA A 442 22.30 25.19 30.50
C ALA A 442 20.79 24.86 30.53
N THR A 443 20.13 24.88 29.37
CA THR A 443 18.74 24.45 29.20
C THR A 443 18.59 23.48 28.02
N ALA A 444 17.58 22.60 28.13
CA ALA A 444 17.18 21.68 27.07
C ALA A 444 16.02 22.29 26.30
N ARG A 445 16.24 22.67 25.03
CA ARG A 445 15.18 23.11 24.13
C ARG A 445 14.30 21.94 23.68
N THR A 446 14.93 20.79 23.44
CA THR A 446 14.23 19.52 23.19
C THR A 446 14.96 18.40 23.94
N ALA A 447 14.23 17.51 24.59
CA ALA A 447 14.80 16.38 25.32
C ALA A 447 13.94 15.12 25.12
N MET A 448 14.58 14.00 24.80
CA MET A 448 13.99 12.67 24.82
C MET A 448 14.62 11.88 25.94
N THR A 449 13.83 11.46 26.93
CA THR A 449 14.31 10.72 28.11
C THR A 449 13.50 9.46 28.32
N GLY A 450 13.93 8.59 29.24
CA GLY A 450 13.12 7.43 29.67
C GLY A 450 11.76 7.78 30.30
N ARG A 451 11.49 9.08 30.55
CA ARG A 451 10.19 9.57 31.03
C ARG A 451 9.28 10.11 29.91
N GLY A 452 9.81 10.29 28.70
CA GLY A 452 9.07 10.85 27.57
C GLY A 452 9.87 11.90 26.79
N ILE A 453 9.18 12.55 25.85
CA ILE A 453 9.72 13.58 24.95
C ILE A 453 9.19 14.95 25.39
N SER A 454 10.10 15.89 25.64
CA SER A 454 9.84 17.31 25.85
C SER A 454 10.36 18.06 24.64
N ALA A 455 9.49 18.56 23.77
CA ALA A 455 9.88 19.27 22.55
C ALA A 455 8.91 20.42 22.28
N GLU A 456 9.38 21.47 21.61
CA GLU A 456 8.51 22.56 21.12
C GLU A 456 7.56 22.07 20.02
N VAL A 457 8.06 21.22 19.11
CA VAL A 457 7.31 20.62 18.00
C VAL A 457 7.70 19.15 17.84
N ILE A 458 6.71 18.27 17.68
CA ILE A 458 6.90 16.88 17.25
C ILE A 458 6.18 16.72 15.92
N ALA A 459 6.92 16.54 14.82
CA ALA A 459 6.38 16.42 13.47
C ALA A 459 6.30 14.95 13.02
N GLY A 460 5.14 14.53 12.51
CA GLY A 460 4.91 13.18 12.00
C GLY A 460 3.58 12.59 12.45
N VAL A 461 3.33 11.32 12.09
CA VAL A 461 2.17 10.56 12.58
C VAL A 461 2.55 9.93 13.92
N LEU A 462 2.08 10.51 15.02
CA LEU A 462 2.12 9.87 16.33
C LEU A 462 1.06 8.76 16.30
N GLY A 463 1.48 7.49 16.34
CA GLY A 463 0.64 6.30 16.14
C GLY A 463 -0.45 6.09 17.21
N SER A 464 -0.65 4.84 17.64
CA SER A 464 -1.66 4.51 18.66
C SER A 464 -1.22 4.98 20.06
N PHE A 465 -1.61 6.17 20.48
CA PHE A 465 -1.43 6.63 21.86
C PHE A 465 -2.65 6.26 22.74
N VAL A 466 -2.39 5.99 24.02
CA VAL A 466 -3.47 5.74 25.01
C VAL A 466 -4.20 7.04 25.35
N SER A 467 -3.46 8.14 25.53
CA SER A 467 -4.02 9.48 25.72
C SER A 467 -3.03 10.58 25.30
N MET A 468 -3.57 11.67 24.78
CA MET A 468 -2.92 12.98 24.65
C MET A 468 -3.71 13.95 25.54
N GLU A 469 -3.02 14.65 26.44
CA GLU A 469 -3.64 15.56 27.42
C GLU A 469 -2.96 16.92 27.40
N ILE A 470 -3.75 18.00 27.27
CA ILE A 470 -3.29 19.38 27.27
C ILE A 470 -4.05 20.13 28.37
N GLY A 471 -3.34 20.60 29.40
CA GLY A 471 -3.93 21.28 30.56
C GLY A 471 -3.84 20.43 31.84
N SER A 472 -4.60 20.80 32.88
CA SER A 472 -4.58 20.11 34.17
C SER A 472 -5.90 20.25 34.93
N GLY A 473 -6.17 19.31 35.83
CA GLY A 473 -7.45 19.23 36.54
C GLY A 473 -8.61 19.11 35.54
N ASN A 474 -9.66 19.91 35.73
CA ASN A 474 -10.78 19.98 34.80
C ASN A 474 -10.57 20.99 33.64
N ASN A 475 -9.52 21.81 33.67
CA ASN A 475 -9.17 22.68 32.56
C ASN A 475 -8.22 21.94 31.61
N ILE A 476 -8.78 20.98 30.88
CA ILE A 476 -8.01 19.99 30.12
C ILE A 476 -8.70 19.67 28.79
N THR A 477 -7.89 19.41 27.76
CA THR A 477 -8.29 18.82 26.48
C THR A 477 -7.62 17.47 26.33
N LYS A 478 -8.39 16.44 25.96
CA LYS A 478 -7.93 15.05 25.88
C LYS A 478 -8.29 14.44 24.53
N ILE A 479 -7.39 13.63 23.99
CA ILE A 479 -7.64 12.68 22.89
C ILE A 479 -7.27 11.31 23.42
N ASN A 480 -8.20 10.36 23.48
CA ASN A 480 -7.95 9.00 23.99
C ASN A 480 -8.91 7.99 23.36
N THR A 481 -8.95 6.76 23.88
CA THR A 481 -9.81 5.68 23.39
C THR A 481 -11.32 5.93 23.53
N ASN A 482 -11.75 6.93 24.29
CA ASN A 482 -13.15 7.36 24.32
C ASN A 482 -13.47 8.43 23.26
N GLY A 483 -12.45 9.10 22.70
CA GLY A 483 -12.58 10.15 21.69
C GLY A 483 -11.85 11.45 22.03
N ILE A 484 -12.41 12.59 21.63
CA ILE A 484 -11.86 13.94 21.85
C ILE A 484 -12.75 14.66 22.88
N SER A 485 -12.19 15.22 23.94
CA SER A 485 -12.98 15.95 24.95
C SER A 485 -12.25 17.16 25.51
N SER A 486 -12.99 18.22 25.89
CA SER A 486 -12.43 19.43 26.50
C SER A 486 -13.31 19.97 27.63
N GLY A 487 -12.68 20.53 28.67
CA GLY A 487 -13.33 21.20 29.79
C GLY A 487 -13.69 20.32 30.99
N HIS A 488 -13.23 19.06 31.02
CA HIS A 488 -13.26 18.20 32.21
C HIS A 488 -12.30 17.00 32.06
N ALA A 489 -11.77 16.46 33.16
CA ALA A 489 -10.84 15.31 33.13
C ALA A 489 -11.52 13.97 32.74
N ASP A 490 -12.74 13.76 33.23
CA ASP A 490 -13.64 12.67 32.84
C ASP A 490 -14.40 12.99 31.55
N PHE A 491 -14.33 12.08 30.58
CA PHE A 491 -14.95 12.19 29.26
C PHE A 491 -16.46 12.44 29.34
N TYR A 492 -17.19 11.71 30.20
CA TYR A 492 -18.66 11.82 30.27
C TYR A 492 -19.13 13.13 30.91
N SER A 493 -18.25 13.76 31.69
CA SER A 493 -18.49 15.03 32.35
C SER A 493 -18.03 16.23 31.51
N ALA A 494 -17.26 16.01 30.45
CA ALA A 494 -16.72 17.07 29.60
C ALA A 494 -17.84 17.83 28.86
N PRO A 495 -17.88 19.18 28.93
CA PRO A 495 -18.88 20.00 28.26
C PRO A 495 -18.76 20.00 26.73
N PHE A 496 -17.57 19.72 26.20
CA PHE A 496 -17.34 19.42 24.80
C PHE A 496 -16.73 18.03 24.67
N ARG A 497 -17.36 17.14 23.89
CA ARG A 497 -16.81 15.81 23.61
C ARG A 497 -17.34 15.24 22.29
N VAL A 498 -16.51 14.45 21.66
CA VAL A 498 -16.80 13.66 20.46
C VAL A 498 -16.38 12.23 20.77
N ASP A 499 -17.31 11.27 20.69
CA ASP A 499 -16.97 9.86 20.88
C ASP A 499 -16.34 9.24 19.62
N MET A 500 -15.88 7.99 19.74
CA MET A 500 -15.25 7.26 18.62
C MET A 500 -16.22 6.97 17.46
N ALA A 501 -17.54 7.06 17.67
CA ALA A 501 -18.55 6.94 16.62
C ALA A 501 -18.88 8.30 15.95
N GLY A 502 -18.30 9.39 16.43
CA GLY A 502 -18.50 10.74 15.91
C GLY A 502 -19.65 11.52 16.56
N ASN A 503 -20.27 11.00 17.63
CA ASN A 503 -21.35 11.73 18.31
C ASN A 503 -20.78 12.89 19.12
N VAL A 504 -21.30 14.10 18.90
CA VAL A 504 -20.83 15.32 19.55
C VAL A 504 -21.80 15.75 20.66
N VAL A 505 -21.25 16.08 21.83
CA VAL A 505 -21.95 16.84 22.87
C VAL A 505 -21.19 18.12 23.11
N ALA A 506 -21.81 19.25 22.82
CA ALA A 506 -21.27 20.58 23.08
C ALA A 506 -22.31 21.40 23.86
N ARG A 507 -22.01 21.75 25.12
CA ARG A 507 -22.90 22.57 25.96
C ARG A 507 -22.92 24.06 25.58
N SER A 508 -21.91 24.51 24.85
CA SER A 508 -21.82 25.86 24.28
C SER A 508 -21.08 25.78 22.96
N ILE A 509 -21.64 26.39 21.91
CA ILE A 509 -21.07 26.38 20.55
C ILE A 509 -21.47 27.66 19.82
N THR A 510 -20.51 28.27 19.10
CA THR A 510 -20.77 29.37 18.17
C THR A 510 -20.57 28.84 16.74
N LEU A 511 -21.62 28.85 15.93
CA LEU A 511 -21.60 28.41 14.54
C LEU A 511 -21.65 29.63 13.62
N THR A 512 -20.63 29.81 12.77
CA THR A 512 -20.53 30.93 11.80
C THR A 512 -20.82 30.50 10.36
N GLY A 513 -20.95 29.20 10.12
CA GLY A 513 -21.21 28.60 8.81
C GLY A 513 -22.65 28.12 8.62
N LEU A 514 -22.86 27.33 7.57
CA LEU A 514 -24.14 26.71 7.22
C LEU A 514 -24.43 25.49 8.10
N ILE A 515 -25.68 25.34 8.53
CA ILE A 515 -26.20 24.14 9.22
C ILE A 515 -27.11 23.41 8.21
N GLU A 516 -26.67 22.27 7.69
CA GLU A 516 -27.43 21.46 6.72
C GLU A 516 -27.98 20.18 7.36
N ALA A 517 -29.10 19.68 6.84
CA ALA A 517 -29.69 18.37 7.18
C ALA A 517 -29.80 18.07 8.69
N SER A 518 -30.11 19.08 9.51
CA SER A 518 -30.12 18.98 10.97
C SER A 518 -31.53 19.03 11.57
N ARG A 519 -31.70 18.43 12.75
CA ARG A 519 -32.94 18.48 13.55
C ARG A 519 -32.66 19.07 14.93
N MET A 520 -33.45 20.07 15.33
CA MET A 520 -33.45 20.62 16.69
C MET A 520 -34.70 20.14 17.42
N GLU A 521 -34.56 19.64 18.64
CA GLU A 521 -35.66 19.17 19.48
C GLU A 521 -35.65 19.89 20.83
N TYR A 522 -36.82 20.19 21.40
CA TYR A 522 -36.97 20.84 22.71
C TYR A 522 -36.06 22.07 22.90
N SER A 523 -35.96 22.91 21.87
CA SER A 523 -35.01 24.02 21.81
C SER A 523 -35.72 25.37 21.76
N ASP A 524 -35.19 26.36 22.50
CA ASP A 524 -35.55 27.76 22.32
C ASP A 524 -34.70 28.36 21.20
N ILE A 525 -35.35 28.85 20.14
CA ILE A 525 -34.68 29.50 19.01
C ILE A 525 -34.88 31.00 19.14
N VAL A 526 -33.84 31.69 19.61
CA VAL A 526 -33.76 33.16 19.59
C VAL A 526 -33.00 33.56 18.31
N ALA A 527 -33.68 33.44 17.17
CA ALA A 527 -33.10 33.65 15.85
C ALA A 527 -33.27 35.08 15.31
N GLY A 528 -32.47 35.41 14.29
CA GLY A 528 -32.72 36.48 13.33
C GLY A 528 -33.72 36.04 12.24
N SER A 529 -33.65 36.61 11.03
CA SER A 529 -34.58 36.31 9.93
C SER A 529 -34.67 34.82 9.57
N ILE A 530 -35.87 34.29 9.37
CA ILE A 530 -36.15 32.94 8.85
C ILE A 530 -36.76 33.11 7.44
N THR A 531 -36.15 32.52 6.40
CA THR A 531 -36.62 32.62 5.01
C THR A 531 -36.96 31.23 4.46
N GLY A 532 -38.14 31.07 3.84
CA GLY A 532 -38.53 29.86 3.10
C GLY A 532 -38.97 28.65 3.94
N ALA A 533 -38.98 28.74 5.27
CA ALA A 533 -39.36 27.61 6.14
C ALA A 533 -40.88 27.52 6.37
N LEU A 534 -41.42 26.30 6.42
CA LEU A 534 -42.74 26.03 7.00
C LEU A 534 -42.64 26.06 8.52
N ILE A 535 -43.35 26.99 9.17
CA ILE A 535 -43.51 27.02 10.62
C ILE A 535 -44.90 26.51 10.96
N ARG A 536 -44.97 25.44 11.77
CA ARG A 536 -46.25 24.82 12.18
C ARG A 536 -46.24 24.33 13.63
N THR A 537 -47.41 24.33 14.27
CA THR A 537 -47.55 23.90 15.67
C THR A 537 -47.83 22.41 15.85
N ALA A 538 -48.36 21.73 14.83
CA ALA A 538 -48.59 20.28 14.81
C ALA A 538 -48.48 19.75 13.38
N ILE A 539 -48.28 18.43 13.23
CA ILE A 539 -48.18 17.78 11.91
C ILE A 539 -49.56 17.64 11.25
N ALA A 540 -50.61 17.42 12.04
CA ALA A 540 -51.98 17.22 11.58
C ALA A 540 -52.99 17.74 12.61
N GLY A 541 -54.25 17.85 12.20
CA GLY A 541 -55.33 18.37 13.04
C GLY A 541 -55.23 19.89 13.25
N ALA A 542 -55.68 20.33 14.42
CA ALA A 542 -55.77 21.74 14.78
C ALA A 542 -54.35 22.33 14.87
N ARG A 543 -54.05 23.27 13.98
CA ARG A 543 -52.70 23.82 13.86
C ARG A 543 -52.69 25.18 13.20
N PHE A 544 -51.58 25.84 13.41
CA PHE A 544 -51.16 27.03 12.69
C PHE A 544 -50.10 26.62 11.68
N GLU A 545 -50.10 27.23 10.49
CA GLU A 545 -49.05 27.11 9.50
C GLU A 545 -48.72 28.49 8.89
N VAL A 546 -47.43 28.75 8.67
CA VAL A 546 -46.96 29.82 7.78
C VAL A 546 -45.84 29.29 6.90
N ASP A 547 -45.92 29.60 5.62
CA ASP A 547 -44.93 29.27 4.59
C ASP A 547 -44.94 30.34 3.48
N GLU A 548 -44.31 30.05 2.34
CA GLU A 548 -44.25 30.96 1.18
C GLU A 548 -45.63 31.31 0.60
N THR A 549 -46.63 30.47 0.82
CA THR A 549 -47.99 30.69 0.30
C THR A 549 -48.78 31.63 1.19
N GLY A 550 -48.43 31.73 2.48
CA GLY A 550 -49.02 32.66 3.43
C GLY A 550 -49.25 32.04 4.80
N TRP A 551 -50.14 32.68 5.56
CA TRP A 551 -50.49 32.32 6.93
C TRP A 551 -51.85 31.62 6.97
N ARG A 552 -52.01 30.58 7.78
CA ARG A 552 -53.27 29.82 7.84
C ARG A 552 -53.45 29.05 9.14
N THR A 553 -54.70 28.87 9.54
CA THR A 553 -55.11 28.04 10.66
C THR A 553 -56.00 26.90 10.18
N TYR A 554 -55.89 25.76 10.86
CA TYR A 554 -56.68 24.58 10.62
C TYR A 554 -57.38 24.15 11.89
N ASP A 555 -58.55 23.53 11.74
CA ASP A 555 -59.26 22.90 12.83
C ASP A 555 -58.82 21.45 13.09
N ALA A 556 -59.44 20.79 14.07
CA ALA A 556 -59.15 19.40 14.44
C ALA A 556 -59.34 18.40 13.28
N SER A 557 -60.19 18.72 12.31
CA SER A 557 -60.43 17.90 11.11
C SER A 557 -59.43 18.20 9.97
N GLY A 558 -58.45 19.08 10.21
CA GLY A 558 -57.42 19.45 9.23
C GLY A 558 -57.94 20.37 8.12
N LYS A 559 -59.07 21.05 8.33
CA LYS A 559 -59.65 22.00 7.36
C LYS A 559 -59.21 23.41 7.70
N GLN A 560 -58.82 24.18 6.68
CA GLN A 560 -58.48 25.60 6.85
C GLN A 560 -59.69 26.36 7.40
N ARG A 561 -59.45 27.32 8.29
CA ARG A 561 -60.49 28.16 8.91
C ARG A 561 -60.24 29.63 8.64
N ILE A 562 -59.00 30.07 8.84
CA ILE A 562 -58.59 31.44 8.55
C ILE A 562 -57.30 31.38 7.76
N GLY A 563 -57.18 32.19 6.72
CA GLY A 563 -55.91 32.34 6.02
C GLY A 563 -55.66 33.77 5.54
N ILE A 564 -54.37 34.13 5.46
CA ILE A 564 -53.85 35.37 4.91
C ILE A 564 -52.84 34.98 3.83
N TYR A 565 -53.29 34.97 2.58
CA TYR A 565 -52.47 34.56 1.44
C TYR A 565 -52.91 35.28 0.17
N LEU A 566 -52.05 35.20 -0.85
CA LEU A 566 -52.26 35.88 -2.13
C LEU A 566 -53.58 35.43 -2.78
N ASN A 567 -54.47 36.37 -3.04
CA ASN A 567 -55.64 36.17 -3.87
C ASN A 567 -55.24 36.45 -5.33
N SER A 568 -55.16 35.41 -6.15
CA SER A 568 -54.76 35.50 -7.57
C SER A 568 -55.67 36.39 -8.41
N GLY A 569 -56.93 36.62 -8.00
CA GLY A 569 -57.86 37.50 -8.72
C GLY A 569 -57.54 38.99 -8.59
N TYR A 570 -56.88 39.40 -7.51
CA TYR A 570 -56.55 40.81 -7.24
C TYR A 570 -55.05 41.08 -7.14
N GLY A 571 -54.21 40.04 -7.15
CA GLY A 571 -52.75 40.18 -7.01
C GLY A 571 -52.30 40.65 -5.62
N MET A 572 -53.19 40.58 -4.63
CA MET A 572 -53.02 41.10 -3.27
C MET A 572 -53.41 40.06 -2.22
N SER A 573 -52.88 40.16 -1.00
CA SER A 573 -53.23 39.25 0.10
C SER A 573 -54.66 39.49 0.59
N ALA A 574 -55.44 38.42 0.72
CA ALA A 574 -56.78 38.48 1.30
C ALA A 574 -56.81 37.78 2.67
N ILE A 575 -57.62 38.30 3.59
CA ILE A 575 -58.02 37.54 4.79
C ILE A 575 -59.23 36.69 4.39
N THR A 576 -59.18 35.43 4.74
CA THR A 576 -60.11 34.41 4.26
C THR A 576 -60.72 33.67 5.42
N PHE A 577 -62.02 33.36 5.34
CA PHE A 577 -62.75 32.61 6.36
C PHE A 577 -63.43 31.41 5.71
N ASP A 578 -63.09 30.20 6.13
CA ASP A 578 -63.54 28.96 5.50
C ASP A 578 -64.45 28.13 6.41
N GLN A 579 -65.45 27.50 5.80
CA GLN A 579 -66.48 26.69 6.44
C GLN A 579 -65.99 25.28 6.80
N THR A 580 -66.78 24.54 7.57
CA THR A 580 -66.43 23.19 8.01
C THR A 580 -66.17 22.20 6.87
N ASN A 581 -66.91 22.36 5.77
CA ASN A 581 -66.75 21.58 4.55
C ASN A 581 -65.49 21.95 3.72
N GLY A 582 -64.80 23.04 4.06
CA GLY A 582 -63.62 23.57 3.36
C GLY A 582 -63.93 24.61 2.27
N SER A 583 -65.19 24.98 2.09
CA SER A 583 -65.60 26.05 1.17
C SER A 583 -65.39 27.42 1.81
N ARG A 584 -65.21 28.44 0.98
CA ARG A 584 -65.07 29.83 1.43
C ARG A 584 -66.40 30.33 2.01
N SER A 585 -66.37 30.87 3.23
CA SER A 585 -67.50 31.59 3.84
C SER A 585 -67.47 33.07 3.49
N GLY A 586 -66.28 33.68 3.42
CA GLY A 586 -66.13 35.10 3.13
C GLY A 586 -64.68 35.56 3.12
N ALA A 587 -64.44 36.77 2.62
CA ALA A 587 -63.11 37.35 2.53
C ALA A 587 -63.10 38.85 2.81
N ILE A 588 -61.95 39.34 3.27
CA ILE A 588 -61.61 40.76 3.31
C ILE A 588 -60.44 40.94 2.35
N ASN A 589 -60.63 41.77 1.34
CA ASN A 589 -59.68 41.92 0.25
C ASN A 589 -59.59 43.37 -0.23
N GLY A 590 -58.48 43.74 -0.85
CA GLY A 590 -58.29 45.08 -1.42
C GLY A 590 -57.53 45.02 -2.74
N GLY A 591 -58.04 45.70 -3.75
CA GLY A 591 -57.33 46.03 -4.98
C GLY A 591 -57.25 47.55 -5.18
N ASP A 592 -56.58 47.98 -6.25
CA ASP A 592 -56.27 49.40 -6.50
C ASP A 592 -57.50 50.33 -6.56
N GLY A 593 -58.67 49.79 -6.90
CA GLY A 593 -59.92 50.55 -7.03
C GLY A 593 -61.08 50.10 -6.13
N LEU A 594 -60.92 49.03 -5.34
CA LEU A 594 -61.99 48.48 -4.51
C LEU A 594 -61.43 47.77 -3.28
N PHE A 595 -61.90 48.17 -2.11
CA PHE A 595 -61.76 47.39 -0.88
C PHE A 595 -63.08 46.67 -0.62
N GLU A 596 -63.02 45.35 -0.48
CA GLU A 596 -64.17 44.47 -0.46
C GLU A 596 -64.19 43.64 0.84
N VAL A 597 -65.35 43.68 1.50
CA VAL A 597 -65.71 42.73 2.55
C VAL A 597 -66.87 41.92 2.02
N THR A 598 -66.64 40.64 1.74
CA THR A 598 -67.64 39.75 1.12
C THR A 598 -67.93 38.53 1.95
N SER A 599 -69.18 38.08 1.86
CA SER A 599 -69.65 36.81 2.37
C SER A 599 -70.28 36.03 1.23
N SER A 600 -70.02 34.72 1.19
CA SER A 600 -70.72 33.78 0.31
C SER A 600 -72.00 33.25 0.94
N GLU A 601 -72.24 33.60 2.21
CA GLU A 601 -73.42 33.29 3.02
C GLU A 601 -74.03 34.60 3.55
N ASP A 602 -75.01 34.51 4.46
CA ASP A 602 -75.57 35.69 5.12
C ASP A 602 -74.49 36.50 5.88
N MET A 603 -74.47 37.82 5.63
CA MET A 603 -73.58 38.76 6.32
C MET A 603 -74.35 39.58 7.34
N LEU A 604 -73.88 39.58 8.60
CA LEU A 604 -74.35 40.50 9.64
C LEU A 604 -73.28 41.54 9.95
N ILE A 605 -73.57 42.81 9.65
CA ILE A 605 -72.82 43.96 10.15
C ILE A 605 -73.67 44.65 11.20
N SER A 606 -73.25 44.63 12.46
CA SER A 606 -74.09 45.09 13.58
C SER A 606 -73.32 45.86 14.64
N ALA A 607 -73.93 46.94 15.12
CA ALA A 607 -73.58 47.61 16.37
C ALA A 607 -74.72 47.38 17.36
N MET A 608 -74.67 46.29 18.12
CA MET A 608 -75.82 45.77 18.89
C MET A 608 -76.42 46.75 19.91
N THR A 609 -75.63 47.68 20.42
CA THR A 609 -76.02 48.61 21.48
C THR A 609 -75.88 50.08 21.07
N ASN A 610 -75.42 50.36 19.86
CA ASN A 610 -75.06 51.71 19.44
C ASN A 610 -75.32 51.91 17.94
N ARG A 611 -74.75 52.96 17.36
CA ARG A 611 -74.95 53.34 15.97
C ARG A 611 -73.89 52.71 15.08
N LEU A 612 -74.35 52.15 13.96
CA LEU A 612 -73.50 51.80 12.82
C LEU A 612 -73.40 53.04 11.92
N TYR A 613 -72.18 53.49 11.64
CA TYR A 613 -71.94 54.64 10.77
C TYR A 613 -71.52 54.15 9.39
N PHE A 614 -72.22 54.61 8.37
CA PHE A 614 -71.81 54.49 6.97
C PHE A 614 -71.60 55.91 6.42
N GLN A 615 -70.47 56.15 5.74
CA GLN A 615 -70.11 57.44 5.19
C GLN A 615 -69.80 57.30 3.70
N GLY A 616 -70.26 58.26 2.89
CA GLY A 616 -70.18 58.22 1.44
C GLY A 616 -71.54 57.95 0.80
N GLN A 617 -71.54 57.69 -0.51
CA GLN A 617 -72.75 57.27 -1.22
C GLN A 617 -73.02 55.79 -0.90
N LEU A 618 -74.18 55.51 -0.29
CA LEU A 618 -74.67 54.14 -0.16
C LEU A 618 -75.43 53.78 -1.43
N ASP A 619 -74.92 52.80 -2.16
CA ASP A 619 -75.52 52.30 -3.40
C ASP A 619 -76.26 50.97 -3.13
N PHE A 620 -77.58 50.96 -3.38
CA PHE A 620 -78.43 49.78 -3.29
C PHE A 620 -78.92 49.27 -4.65
N ASN A 621 -78.40 49.80 -5.77
CA ASN A 621 -78.87 49.46 -7.13
C ASN A 621 -78.70 47.99 -7.48
N SER A 622 -77.72 47.30 -6.89
CA SER A 622 -77.48 45.86 -7.08
C SER A 622 -78.12 44.99 -5.99
N ALA A 623 -78.86 45.58 -5.04
CA ALA A 623 -79.54 44.82 -4.01
C ALA A 623 -80.78 44.12 -4.59
N TYR A 624 -80.94 42.82 -4.29
CA TYR A 624 -82.14 42.06 -4.69
C TYR A 624 -83.41 42.61 -4.00
N SER A 625 -83.31 43.00 -2.73
CA SER A 625 -84.37 43.66 -1.97
C SER A 625 -83.80 44.42 -0.78
N VAL A 626 -84.41 45.55 -0.42
CA VAL A 626 -84.15 46.27 0.84
C VAL A 626 -85.41 46.18 1.70
N SER A 627 -85.31 45.51 2.86
CA SER A 627 -86.42 45.30 3.79
C SER A 627 -86.09 45.86 5.18
N GLY A 628 -87.11 46.28 5.95
CA GLY A 628 -86.94 46.87 7.29
C GLY A 628 -86.67 48.38 7.30
N PHE A 629 -86.69 49.03 6.14
CA PHE A 629 -86.57 50.49 6.00
C PHE A 629 -87.95 51.16 6.16
N ASP A 630 -88.39 51.34 7.40
CA ASP A 630 -89.63 52.09 7.68
C ASP A 630 -89.45 53.57 7.30
N ILE A 631 -90.47 54.17 6.68
CA ILE A 631 -90.48 55.58 6.30
C ILE A 631 -90.18 56.52 7.48
N ASN A 632 -90.56 56.13 8.70
CA ASN A 632 -90.33 56.90 9.91
C ASN A 632 -88.84 56.91 10.32
N PHE A 633 -88.03 55.99 9.79
CA PHE A 633 -86.59 55.95 10.04
C PHE A 633 -85.79 56.90 9.13
N VAL A 634 -86.40 57.43 8.07
CA VAL A 634 -85.79 58.47 7.22
C VAL A 634 -86.26 59.83 7.70
N ASN A 635 -85.36 60.58 8.33
CA ASN A 635 -85.65 61.91 8.84
C ASN A 635 -86.19 62.81 7.70
N GLY A 636 -87.36 63.41 7.91
CA GLY A 636 -88.02 64.33 6.97
C GLY A 636 -88.88 63.67 5.89
N LEU A 637 -88.65 62.39 5.54
CA LEU A 637 -89.37 61.75 4.42
C LEU A 637 -90.87 61.63 4.67
N ARG A 638 -91.27 61.31 5.91
CA ARG A 638 -92.70 61.21 6.25
C ARG A 638 -93.40 62.56 6.12
N ALA A 639 -92.77 63.63 6.61
CA ALA A 639 -93.31 64.98 6.51
C ALA A 639 -93.46 65.40 5.04
N GLU A 640 -92.44 65.18 4.22
CA GLU A 640 -92.48 65.48 2.78
C GLU A 640 -93.60 64.73 2.05
N LEU A 641 -93.79 63.44 2.36
CA LEU A 641 -94.87 62.64 1.77
C LEU A 641 -96.26 63.06 2.24
N ASP A 642 -96.40 63.48 3.50
CA ASP A 642 -97.65 64.01 4.03
C ASP A 642 -97.96 65.40 3.41
N ASP A 643 -96.95 66.26 3.22
CA ASP A 643 -97.08 67.55 2.52
C ASP A 643 -97.48 67.37 1.05
N LEU A 644 -96.85 66.44 0.32
CA LEU A 644 -97.25 66.09 -1.04
C LEU A 644 -98.68 65.56 -1.11
N ARG A 645 -99.09 64.73 -0.15
CA ARG A 645 -100.49 64.24 -0.06
C ARG A 645 -101.46 65.39 0.18
N ALA A 646 -101.14 66.32 1.07
CA ALA A 646 -101.95 67.50 1.32
C ALA A 646 -102.04 68.39 0.06
N ALA A 647 -100.93 68.59 -0.64
CA ALA A 647 -100.90 69.34 -1.90
C ALA A 647 -101.79 68.69 -2.96
N ILE A 648 -101.73 67.36 -3.13
CA ILE A 648 -102.60 66.62 -4.06
C ILE A 648 -104.08 66.77 -3.66
N GLN A 649 -104.42 66.61 -2.37
CA GLN A 649 -105.79 66.77 -1.88
C GLN A 649 -106.34 68.19 -2.12
N SER A 650 -105.50 69.22 -1.98
CA SER A 650 -105.89 70.62 -2.25
C SER A 650 -106.19 70.91 -3.73
N LYS A 651 -105.69 70.07 -4.65
CA LYS A 651 -105.92 70.19 -6.10
C LYS A 651 -107.09 69.36 -6.59
N ALA A 652 -107.63 68.46 -5.77
CA ALA A 652 -108.86 67.75 -6.10
C ALA A 652 -110.03 68.74 -6.02
N SER A 653 -110.66 69.08 -7.15
CA SER A 653 -111.88 69.88 -7.20
C SER A 653 -113.04 69.08 -6.58
N ALA A 654 -113.11 69.05 -5.25
CA ALA A 654 -114.08 68.22 -4.54
C ALA A 654 -115.52 68.71 -4.70
N ASN A 655 -115.77 69.96 -5.12
CA ASN A 655 -117.06 70.50 -5.56
C ASN A 655 -116.84 71.80 -6.36
N HIS A 656 -117.42 71.91 -7.56
CA HIS A 656 -117.61 73.22 -8.21
C HIS A 656 -118.99 73.27 -8.87
N SER A 657 -119.65 74.42 -8.78
CA SER A 657 -120.96 74.67 -9.39
C SER A 657 -120.83 75.63 -10.57
N HIS A 658 -121.78 75.55 -11.50
CA HIS A 658 -121.85 76.42 -12.67
C HIS A 658 -123.14 77.25 -12.61
N THR A 659 -123.06 78.50 -13.08
CA THR A 659 -124.22 79.38 -13.25
C THR A 659 -124.43 79.65 -14.73
N VAL A 660 -125.62 79.32 -15.24
CA VAL A 660 -126.00 79.60 -16.62
C VAL A 660 -127.00 80.75 -16.63
N ASN A 661 -126.72 81.78 -17.43
CA ASN A 661 -127.58 82.96 -17.56
C ASN A 661 -128.25 82.95 -18.94
N LEU A 662 -129.58 82.85 -18.98
CA LEU A 662 -130.37 82.84 -20.22
C LEU A 662 -130.98 84.21 -20.44
N GLY A 663 -130.60 84.88 -21.53
CA GLY A 663 -131.11 86.21 -21.88
C GLY A 663 -132.59 86.22 -22.27
N THR A 664 -133.31 87.26 -21.87
CA THR A 664 -134.65 87.64 -22.37
C THR A 664 -134.64 87.68 -23.90
N HIS A 665 -135.54 86.95 -24.54
CA HIS A 665 -135.73 87.00 -25.99
C HIS A 665 -137.22 86.98 -26.34
N ASN A 666 -137.60 87.77 -27.34
CA ASN A 666 -138.92 87.77 -27.98
C ASN A 666 -138.73 87.28 -29.43
N HIS A 667 -139.57 86.32 -29.84
CA HIS A 667 -139.57 85.63 -31.14
C HIS A 667 -140.28 86.41 -32.28
N GLY A 668 -140.18 87.74 -32.30
CA GLY A 668 -140.70 88.57 -33.41
C GLY A 668 -142.21 88.84 -33.38
N ILE A 669 -142.89 88.65 -32.24
CA ILE A 669 -144.31 89.01 -32.07
C ILE A 669 -144.39 90.28 -31.21
N ALA A 670 -144.87 91.38 -31.79
CA ALA A 670 -145.06 92.63 -31.06
C ALA A 670 -146.09 92.42 -29.93
N GLY A 671 -145.63 92.54 -28.67
CA GLY A 671 -146.46 92.45 -27.46
C GLY A 671 -146.25 91.22 -26.57
N ALA A 672 -145.45 90.22 -26.98
CA ALA A 672 -145.15 89.04 -26.16
C ALA A 672 -143.65 88.99 -25.79
N VAL A 673 -143.28 89.53 -24.62
CA VAL A 673 -141.90 89.49 -24.09
C VAL A 673 -141.80 88.46 -22.97
N ASN A 674 -140.97 87.42 -23.13
CA ASN A 674 -140.58 86.50 -22.04
C ASN A 674 -139.27 86.99 -21.41
N TRP A 675 -139.25 87.12 -20.08
CA TRP A 675 -138.12 87.61 -19.29
C TRP A 675 -137.20 86.44 -18.86
N GLY A 676 -135.90 86.54 -19.18
CA GLY A 676 -134.87 85.56 -18.81
C GLY A 676 -134.35 85.72 -17.38
N GLY A 677 -133.61 84.71 -16.88
CA GLY A 677 -133.04 84.67 -15.52
C GLY A 677 -131.86 83.68 -15.39
N SER A 678 -131.10 83.80 -14.30
CA SER A 678 -129.97 82.92 -13.96
C SER A 678 -130.42 81.70 -13.16
N PHE A 679 -129.90 80.52 -13.53
CA PHE A 679 -130.13 79.28 -12.79
C PHE A 679 -128.77 78.66 -12.40
N SER A 680 -128.66 78.23 -11.14
CA SER A 680 -127.46 77.56 -10.61
C SER A 680 -127.79 76.10 -10.36
N VAL A 681 -126.89 75.21 -10.80
CA VAL A 681 -126.97 73.77 -10.48
C VAL A 681 -125.72 73.42 -9.69
N SER A 682 -125.94 72.84 -8.50
CA SER A 682 -124.90 72.34 -7.59
C SER A 682 -124.30 71.04 -8.07
#